data_AF-A0A7Z1DXB2-F1
#
_entry.id   AF-A0A7Z1DXB2-F1
#
_cell.length_a   1.000
_cell.length_b   1.000
_cell.length_c   1.000
_cell.angle_alpha   90.00
_cell.angle_beta   90.00
_cell.angle_gamma   90.00
#
_symmetry.space_group_name_H-M   'P 1'
#
loop_
_entity.id
_entity.type
_entity.pdbx_description
1 polymer ?
#
loop_
_entity_poly.entity_id
_entity_poly.type
_entity_poly.pdbx_seq_one_letter_code
_entity_poly.pdbx_strand_id
1 'polypeptide(L)'
;MSRVILLALMLVAITGMAGCSDDSDSSDDNKIPPVTNPEPDPDPDPEPEPEPNVLLDEDFEAIAEGKLPEGWMVMDGAEELFYTKEGSLFVDGRGNNYTPVALRLPEFLQDQGNYRIEVSFTIAEANTTSRWVGMQYRTGLGVEPYYQMAIRQNATAANGTEHAFRNTGQWSIVDKAGFSEVIDPAKLYTATIVVHGDRVQQYLNGTLLQDSVLDSDFSQGGVGFQAAGSLLRVEGVTVTEQLKALPPLPPMVSVAEPETGASMAPSITNLSPVAGDLTASPANSVFLKLDDQLMLSGQNGGSLGYLDQMLDAGEFTAMPMLYVTSQAAVDALKPVVERHQFFDLTLVSDNQELLKDAREKMPFVRAAVDFTHANLVAGPADLLRIVQTTNQSKAKIAILPESLLDKTSVQYIQNRLISVWGQLEQPEYVQTVDALTAGVNGLLTTDPDQALAFFTALPENTLLRKPLVVGHRGVPSQVSENTVAGALKAVELGADAVESDIYLTTDNQVVVMHDGTVDRTTDGTGAVEEKSLAELKALTVDGGHSVPTMDEFFTALKGKRAVHFVEIKSGKPEIVEHLKAAIERHGVHDQVIVISFNSDQLLKLQEVMPGVSGGFLTGFSSDSNMEKNLRTILNATQQYSSTFNPSYGSLAPEVMEAAKHRGTTFWPWTFRNLADAEKYYLAGTHGLTTDYAQWFSDYPVTVEPVKSDLVVAANSALLADLTVTTQVGNNMTAAASDFLVLESTVSYANTSGSVVFEAPGSAVVVPLYEYTLTEGGSYYLVGARQQVTIN
;
A
#
# COMPACT_ATOMS: atom_id res chain seq x y z
N MET A 1 1.28 5.11 -35.56
CA MET A 1 0.62 4.01 -36.30
C MET A 1 -0.74 3.79 -35.67
N SER A 2 -1.82 4.05 -36.40
CA SER A 2 -3.20 4.06 -35.91
C SER A 2 -3.69 2.67 -35.47
N ARG A 3 -4.34 2.61 -34.30
CA ARG A 3 -5.13 1.45 -33.84
C ARG A 3 -6.61 1.67 -34.18
N VAL A 4 -7.20 0.66 -34.80
CA VAL A 4 -8.60 0.59 -35.22
C VAL A 4 -9.43 -0.04 -34.11
N ILE A 5 -10.58 0.57 -33.80
CA ILE A 5 -11.61 0.14 -32.85
C ILE A 5 -12.60 -0.78 -33.58
N LEU A 6 -13.03 -1.87 -32.93
CA LEU A 6 -14.12 -2.73 -33.39
C LEU A 6 -15.32 -2.58 -32.43
N LEU A 7 -16.44 -2.05 -32.94
CA LEU A 7 -17.74 -2.00 -32.28
C LEU A 7 -18.66 -3.03 -32.95
N ALA A 8 -19.45 -3.79 -32.17
CA ALA A 8 -20.50 -4.66 -32.68
C ALA A 8 -21.89 -4.16 -32.23
N LEU A 9 -22.77 -3.97 -33.22
CA LEU A 9 -24.20 -3.65 -33.08
C LEU A 9 -25.03 -4.93 -32.83
N MET A 10 -26.10 -4.80 -32.04
CA MET A 10 -27.33 -5.57 -32.27
C MET A 10 -28.57 -4.66 -32.13
N LEU A 11 -29.47 -4.82 -33.09
CA LEU A 11 -30.69 -4.07 -33.31
C LEU A 11 -31.82 -5.10 -33.52
N VAL A 12 -32.94 -5.02 -32.79
CA VAL A 12 -34.20 -5.68 -33.18
C VAL A 12 -35.39 -4.75 -32.89
N ALA A 13 -36.34 -4.81 -33.82
CA ALA A 13 -37.35 -3.83 -34.18
C ALA A 13 -38.57 -3.76 -33.26
N ILE A 14 -39.17 -2.56 -33.24
CA ILE A 14 -40.54 -2.27 -32.81
C ILE A 14 -41.37 -2.00 -34.07
N THR A 15 -42.50 -2.68 -34.23
CA THR A 15 -43.55 -2.32 -35.19
C THR A 15 -44.84 -2.02 -34.43
N GLY A 16 -45.37 -0.82 -34.64
CA GLY A 16 -46.61 -0.35 -34.04
C GLY A 16 -47.88 -0.75 -34.79
N MET A 17 -49.02 -0.40 -34.20
CA MET A 17 -50.22 -0.01 -34.92
C MET A 17 -50.89 1.16 -34.20
N ALA A 18 -51.28 2.13 -35.02
CA ALA A 18 -52.06 3.32 -34.68
C ALA A 18 -53.56 3.04 -34.79
N GLY A 19 -54.37 3.88 -34.13
CA GLY A 19 -55.80 4.00 -34.37
C GLY A 19 -56.39 5.21 -33.66
N CYS A 20 -56.69 6.26 -34.43
CA CYS A 20 -57.46 7.47 -34.07
C CYS A 20 -58.91 7.11 -33.64
N SER A 21 -59.83 7.95 -33.15
CA SER A 21 -60.06 9.41 -33.26
C SER A 21 -61.24 9.80 -32.34
N ASP A 22 -61.23 11.05 -31.89
CA ASP A 22 -62.31 12.03 -31.74
C ASP A 22 -63.53 11.89 -30.80
N ASP A 23 -63.70 13.00 -30.06
CA ASP A 23 -64.92 13.80 -29.81
C ASP A 23 -65.82 13.62 -28.57
N SER A 24 -65.88 14.74 -27.82
CA SER A 24 -67.06 15.47 -27.35
C SER A 24 -67.46 15.46 -25.86
N ASP A 25 -67.86 16.67 -25.43
CA ASP A 25 -68.35 17.12 -24.13
C ASP A 25 -69.45 16.27 -23.49
N SER A 26 -69.50 16.22 -22.15
CA SER A 26 -70.60 16.82 -21.35
C SER A 26 -70.61 16.35 -19.89
N SER A 27 -70.99 17.28 -19.03
CA SER A 27 -71.41 17.14 -17.63
C SER A 27 -72.64 16.24 -17.47
N ASP A 28 -72.67 15.35 -16.48
CA ASP A 28 -73.59 15.43 -15.32
C ASP A 28 -73.52 14.20 -14.42
N ASP A 29 -73.84 14.44 -13.15
CA ASP A 29 -73.97 13.53 -12.02
C ASP A 29 -74.70 12.20 -12.31
N ASN A 30 -74.12 11.08 -11.86
CA ASN A 30 -74.93 10.01 -11.25
C ASN A 30 -74.12 9.11 -10.30
N LYS A 31 -74.67 8.93 -9.10
CA LYS A 31 -74.13 8.18 -7.96
C LYS A 31 -73.98 6.69 -8.27
N ILE A 32 -72.81 6.12 -7.98
CA ILE A 32 -72.52 4.67 -7.93
C ILE A 32 -72.21 4.27 -6.47
N PRO A 33 -72.68 3.12 -5.95
CA PRO A 33 -72.49 2.73 -4.54
C PRO A 33 -71.03 2.36 -4.22
N PRO A 34 -70.63 2.27 -2.93
CA PRO A 34 -69.24 2.01 -2.56
C PRO A 34 -68.80 0.62 -3.03
N VAL A 35 -67.73 0.59 -3.81
CA VAL A 35 -66.96 -0.61 -4.11
C VAL A 35 -66.16 -0.94 -2.85
N THR A 36 -66.49 -2.05 -2.21
CA THR A 36 -65.58 -2.69 -1.25
C THR A 36 -64.43 -3.28 -2.05
N ASN A 37 -63.23 -2.70 -1.95
CA ASN A 37 -62.03 -3.40 -2.41
C ASN A 37 -61.89 -4.70 -1.62
N PRO A 38 -61.70 -5.87 -2.25
CA PRO A 38 -61.25 -7.05 -1.53
C PRO A 38 -59.88 -6.71 -0.90
N GLU A 39 -59.65 -7.17 0.32
CA GLU A 39 -58.31 -7.15 0.92
C GLU A 39 -57.32 -7.78 -0.08
N PRO A 40 -56.11 -7.23 -0.23
CA PRO A 40 -55.08 -7.90 -1.01
C PRO A 40 -54.89 -9.31 -0.44
N ASP A 41 -54.86 -10.31 -1.32
CA ASP A 41 -54.44 -11.66 -0.91
C ASP A 41 -53.12 -11.54 -0.13
N PRO A 42 -52.97 -12.27 0.98
CA PRO A 42 -51.67 -12.33 1.65
C PRO A 42 -50.64 -12.77 0.62
N ASP A 43 -49.50 -12.06 0.56
CA ASP A 43 -48.37 -12.49 -0.25
C ASP A 43 -48.12 -13.98 0.02
N PRO A 44 -47.93 -14.81 -1.02
CA PRO A 44 -47.63 -16.22 -0.82
C PRO A 44 -46.42 -16.31 0.12
N ASP A 45 -46.52 -17.19 1.12
CA ASP A 45 -45.40 -17.46 2.03
C ASP A 45 -44.13 -17.67 1.18
N PRO A 46 -43.00 -17.01 1.52
CA PRO A 46 -41.78 -17.15 0.75
C PRO A 46 -41.44 -18.64 0.63
N GLU A 47 -41.14 -19.09 -0.59
CA GLU A 47 -40.70 -20.47 -0.79
C GLU A 47 -39.52 -20.77 0.16
N PRO A 48 -39.52 -21.93 0.84
CA PRO A 48 -38.45 -22.27 1.76
C PRO A 48 -37.12 -22.23 1.01
N GLU A 49 -36.15 -21.49 1.56
CA GLU A 49 -34.82 -21.44 0.95
C GLU A 49 -34.23 -22.84 0.83
N PRO A 50 -33.53 -23.15 -0.28
CA PRO A 50 -32.91 -24.47 -0.45
C PRO A 50 -31.89 -24.71 0.66
N GLU A 51 -31.97 -25.88 1.30
CA GLU A 51 -31.01 -26.32 2.31
C GLU A 51 -29.72 -26.83 1.62
N PRO A 52 -28.52 -26.48 2.12
CA PRO A 52 -27.26 -26.92 1.54
C PRO A 52 -27.06 -28.43 1.71
N ASN A 53 -26.57 -29.11 0.67
CA ASN A 53 -26.25 -30.53 0.77
C ASN A 53 -24.97 -30.77 1.59
N VAL A 54 -24.97 -31.84 2.39
CA VAL A 54 -23.75 -32.37 3.01
C VAL A 54 -23.02 -33.22 1.97
N LEU A 55 -21.84 -32.79 1.56
CA LEU A 55 -21.01 -33.43 0.54
C LEU A 55 -20.11 -34.52 1.13
N LEU A 56 -19.64 -34.31 2.36
CA LEU A 56 -18.85 -35.26 3.14
C LEU A 56 -19.16 -35.05 4.63
N ASP A 57 -19.28 -36.14 5.38
CA ASP A 57 -19.35 -36.12 6.84
C ASP A 57 -18.63 -37.36 7.36
N GLU A 58 -17.53 -37.18 8.08
CA GLU A 58 -16.66 -38.26 8.56
C GLU A 58 -16.26 -38.00 10.01
N ASP A 59 -16.50 -38.98 10.88
CA ASP A 59 -16.21 -38.98 12.32
C ASP A 59 -15.12 -40.00 12.72
N PHE A 60 -14.63 -40.78 11.75
CA PHE A 60 -13.59 -41.81 11.85
C PHE A 60 -13.90 -42.99 12.79
N GLU A 61 -15.04 -43.02 13.47
CA GLU A 61 -15.43 -44.09 14.41
C GLU A 61 -15.60 -45.45 13.71
N ALA A 62 -16.04 -45.42 12.45
CA ALA A 62 -16.22 -46.61 11.63
C ALA A 62 -14.93 -47.09 10.93
N ILE A 63 -13.83 -46.34 11.02
CA ILE A 63 -12.58 -46.62 10.30
C ILE A 63 -11.66 -47.47 11.16
N ALA A 64 -11.26 -48.64 10.63
CA ALA A 64 -10.35 -49.53 11.33
C ALA A 64 -9.01 -48.85 11.67
N GLU A 65 -8.46 -49.10 12.86
CA GLU A 65 -7.18 -48.51 13.28
C GLU A 65 -6.07 -48.72 12.26
N GLY A 66 -5.27 -47.67 12.03
CA GLY A 66 -4.17 -47.68 11.06
C GLY A 66 -4.62 -47.61 9.59
N LYS A 67 -5.90 -47.29 9.32
CA LYS A 67 -6.42 -47.12 7.96
C LYS A 67 -6.88 -45.69 7.71
N LEU A 68 -7.10 -45.38 6.44
CA LEU A 68 -7.73 -44.14 5.98
C LEU A 68 -9.12 -44.46 5.42
N PRO A 69 -10.06 -43.50 5.44
CA PRO A 69 -11.34 -43.67 4.77
C PRO A 69 -11.17 -43.89 3.26
N GLU A 70 -12.16 -44.51 2.64
CA GLU A 70 -12.12 -44.80 1.20
C GLU A 70 -12.04 -43.51 0.37
N GLY A 71 -11.17 -43.50 -0.65
CA GLY A 71 -11.00 -42.35 -1.56
C GLY A 71 -10.07 -41.24 -1.06
N TRP A 72 -9.56 -41.32 0.17
CA TRP A 72 -8.57 -40.37 0.68
C TRP A 72 -7.17 -40.69 0.14
N MET A 73 -6.39 -39.66 -0.18
CA MET A 73 -5.13 -39.79 -0.94
C MET A 73 -3.97 -39.14 -0.19
N VAL A 74 -2.89 -39.89 0.00
CA VAL A 74 -1.62 -39.34 0.49
C VAL A 74 -0.94 -38.59 -0.66
N MET A 75 -0.75 -37.28 -0.48
CA MET A 75 -0.17 -36.41 -1.51
C MET A 75 1.32 -36.19 -1.32
N ASP A 76 1.79 -36.13 -0.08
CA ASP A 76 3.20 -35.97 0.28
C ASP A 76 3.48 -36.64 1.63
N GLY A 77 4.64 -37.27 1.76
CA GLY A 77 5.01 -38.11 2.90
C GLY A 77 4.74 -39.60 2.71
N ALA A 78 5.23 -40.41 3.65
CA ALA A 78 5.03 -41.85 3.66
C ALA A 78 3.67 -42.22 4.26
N GLU A 79 3.05 -43.31 3.78
CA GLU A 79 1.68 -43.69 4.15
C GLU A 79 1.50 -43.92 5.67
N GLU A 80 2.52 -44.41 6.36
CA GLU A 80 2.49 -44.67 7.81
C GLU A 80 2.33 -43.41 8.67
N LEU A 81 2.51 -42.23 8.10
CA LEU A 81 2.34 -40.95 8.77
C LEU A 81 0.86 -40.52 8.86
N PHE A 82 -0.04 -41.28 8.23
CA PHE A 82 -1.47 -41.01 8.17
C PHE A 82 -2.23 -42.25 8.67
N TYR A 83 -2.91 -42.11 9.80
CA TYR A 83 -3.56 -43.26 10.42
C TYR A 83 -4.73 -42.85 11.31
N THR A 84 -5.74 -43.72 11.40
CA THR A 84 -6.76 -43.61 12.44
C THR A 84 -6.34 -44.34 13.71
N LYS A 85 -6.70 -43.78 14.86
CA LYS A 85 -6.52 -44.40 16.17
C LYS A 85 -7.57 -43.84 17.13
N GLU A 86 -8.23 -44.72 17.89
CA GLU A 86 -9.21 -44.32 18.92
C GLU A 86 -10.31 -43.38 18.40
N GLY A 87 -10.82 -43.62 17.18
CA GLY A 87 -11.89 -42.80 16.58
C GLY A 87 -11.43 -41.45 16.01
N SER A 88 -10.12 -41.18 15.93
CA SER A 88 -9.58 -39.95 15.33
C SER A 88 -8.60 -40.24 14.21
N LEU A 89 -8.50 -39.34 13.23
CA LEU A 89 -7.44 -39.32 12.22
C LEU A 89 -6.21 -38.56 12.73
N PHE A 90 -5.01 -39.10 12.47
CA PHE A 90 -3.74 -38.45 12.75
C PHE A 90 -2.96 -38.18 11.47
N VAL A 91 -2.35 -36.99 11.40
CA VAL A 91 -1.39 -36.59 10.36
C VAL A 91 -0.09 -36.18 11.04
N ASP A 92 0.94 -37.03 10.94
CA ASP A 92 2.20 -36.88 11.67
C ASP A 92 3.29 -36.18 10.84
N GLY A 93 3.34 -34.85 10.95
CA GLY A 93 4.35 -34.02 10.31
C GLY A 93 5.60 -33.78 11.15
N ARG A 94 5.76 -34.41 12.32
CA ARG A 94 6.85 -34.09 13.26
C ARG A 94 8.25 -34.43 12.74
N GLY A 95 8.35 -35.29 11.73
CA GLY A 95 9.63 -35.69 11.14
C GLY A 95 10.43 -34.54 10.51
N ASN A 96 9.78 -33.45 10.09
CA ASN A 96 10.45 -32.29 9.49
C ASN A 96 9.68 -30.99 9.79
N ASN A 97 10.40 -29.95 10.24
CA ASN A 97 9.79 -28.66 10.59
C ASN A 97 9.38 -27.80 9.39
N TYR A 98 9.85 -28.11 8.17
CA TYR A 98 9.73 -27.25 6.99
C TYR A 98 9.07 -27.94 5.80
N THR A 99 9.26 -29.25 5.65
CA THR A 99 8.60 -30.05 4.62
C THR A 99 7.33 -30.66 5.20
N PRO A 100 6.13 -30.21 4.77
CA PRO A 100 4.88 -30.76 5.28
C PRO A 100 4.63 -32.16 4.72
N VAL A 101 3.82 -32.93 5.43
CA VAL A 101 3.14 -34.12 4.88
C VAL A 101 1.68 -33.75 4.63
N ALA A 102 1.08 -34.29 3.57
CA ALA A 102 -0.23 -33.85 3.11
C ALA A 102 -1.15 -35.02 2.73
N LEU A 103 -2.39 -34.91 3.15
CA LEU A 103 -3.49 -35.84 2.89
C LEU A 103 -4.62 -35.08 2.19
N ARG A 104 -5.23 -35.67 1.19
CA ARG A 104 -6.36 -35.10 0.44
C ARG A 104 -7.61 -35.93 0.63
N LEU A 105 -8.74 -35.23 0.79
CA LEU A 105 -10.07 -35.81 0.85
C LEU A 105 -10.51 -36.32 -0.55
N PRO A 106 -11.63 -37.05 -0.67
CA PRO A 106 -12.03 -37.69 -1.93
C PRO A 106 -12.11 -36.75 -3.13
N GLU A 107 -11.73 -37.26 -4.30
CA GLU A 107 -11.55 -36.48 -5.53
C GLU A 107 -12.81 -35.73 -5.98
N PHE A 108 -14.02 -36.22 -5.68
CA PHE A 108 -15.27 -35.54 -6.07
C PHE A 108 -15.43 -34.15 -5.46
N LEU A 109 -14.71 -33.81 -4.39
CA LEU A 109 -14.68 -32.46 -3.83
C LEU A 109 -13.92 -31.46 -4.71
N GLN A 110 -13.13 -31.93 -5.69
CA GLN A 110 -12.42 -31.07 -6.64
C GLN A 110 -13.37 -30.25 -7.52
N ASP A 111 -14.57 -30.76 -7.79
CA ASP A 111 -15.56 -30.10 -8.64
C ASP A 111 -16.29 -28.95 -7.93
N GLN A 112 -16.03 -28.76 -6.63
CA GLN A 112 -16.72 -27.79 -5.79
C GLN A 112 -15.98 -26.45 -5.78
N GLY A 113 -16.73 -25.36 -5.94
CA GLY A 113 -16.21 -23.98 -5.85
C GLY A 113 -16.70 -23.22 -4.61
N ASN A 114 -17.90 -23.57 -4.12
CA ASN A 114 -18.58 -22.93 -2.99
C ASN A 114 -18.95 -23.98 -1.95
N TYR A 115 -18.27 -23.93 -0.80
CA TYR A 115 -18.46 -24.92 0.26
C TYR A 115 -18.07 -24.35 1.61
N ARG A 116 -18.57 -25.01 2.65
CA ARG A 116 -18.15 -24.82 4.04
C ARG A 116 -17.47 -26.09 4.51
N ILE A 117 -16.28 -25.94 5.09
CA ILE A 117 -15.54 -27.02 5.76
C ILE A 117 -15.59 -26.74 7.25
N GLU A 118 -15.98 -27.72 8.04
CA GLU A 118 -15.90 -27.70 9.50
C GLU A 118 -15.05 -28.87 9.97
N VAL A 119 -14.00 -28.57 10.72
CA VAL A 119 -13.03 -29.57 11.20
C VAL A 119 -12.95 -29.47 12.72
N SER A 120 -13.27 -30.55 13.41
CA SER A 120 -13.01 -30.71 14.85
C SER A 120 -11.62 -31.30 15.02
N PHE A 121 -10.71 -30.56 15.65
CA PHE A 121 -9.29 -30.96 15.71
C PHE A 121 -8.58 -30.47 16.97
N THR A 122 -7.36 -30.97 17.16
CA THR A 122 -6.35 -30.37 18.03
C THR A 122 -4.94 -30.58 17.48
N ILE A 123 -3.96 -29.84 18.01
CA ILE A 123 -2.53 -30.09 17.77
C ILE A 123 -2.05 -30.94 18.94
N ALA A 124 -2.02 -32.26 18.75
CA ALA A 124 -1.71 -33.21 19.80
C ALA A 124 -0.26 -33.07 20.30
N GLU A 125 0.66 -32.70 19.41
CA GLU A 125 2.06 -32.43 19.74
C GLU A 125 2.69 -31.51 18.69
N ALA A 126 3.67 -30.71 19.08
CA ALA A 126 4.45 -29.88 18.15
C ALA A 126 5.91 -29.79 18.61
N ASN A 127 6.85 -29.84 17.67
CA ASN A 127 8.28 -29.77 17.95
C ASN A 127 8.68 -28.43 18.60
N THR A 128 7.98 -27.36 18.23
CA THR A 128 8.04 -26.05 18.88
C THR A 128 6.67 -25.41 18.84
N THR A 129 6.41 -24.44 19.72
CA THR A 129 5.14 -23.72 19.75
C THR A 129 4.86 -22.90 18.47
N SER A 130 5.89 -22.66 17.64
CA SER A 130 5.74 -22.01 16.34
C SER A 130 5.25 -22.93 15.22
N ARG A 131 5.28 -24.26 15.41
CA ARG A 131 4.88 -25.22 14.37
C ARG A 131 3.36 -25.29 14.24
N TRP A 132 2.91 -25.74 13.07
CA TRP A 132 1.55 -25.58 12.62
C TRP A 132 0.97 -26.84 11.99
N VAL A 133 -0.35 -26.84 11.90
CA VAL A 133 -1.18 -27.73 11.11
C VAL A 133 -1.95 -26.90 10.09
N GLY A 134 -2.37 -27.49 8.98
CA GLY A 134 -3.01 -26.80 7.87
C GLY A 134 -4.27 -27.50 7.40
N MET A 135 -5.36 -26.75 7.27
CA MET A 135 -6.59 -27.19 6.62
C MET A 135 -6.58 -26.67 5.18
N GLN A 136 -6.37 -27.56 4.22
CA GLN A 136 -6.24 -27.20 2.80
C GLN A 136 -7.60 -27.09 2.12
N TYR A 137 -7.73 -26.16 1.19
CA TYR A 137 -8.90 -25.97 0.34
C TYR A 137 -8.47 -25.37 -1.00
N ARG A 138 -9.34 -25.51 -2.02
CA ARG A 138 -9.03 -25.18 -3.42
C ARG A 138 -7.69 -25.77 -3.88
N THR A 139 -7.45 -27.02 -3.50
CA THR A 139 -6.24 -27.73 -3.91
C THR A 139 -6.33 -28.06 -5.40
N GLY A 140 -5.25 -27.90 -6.16
CA GLY A 140 -5.14 -28.43 -7.52
C GLY A 140 -5.03 -29.96 -7.55
N LEU A 141 -4.92 -30.55 -8.74
CA LEU A 141 -4.80 -32.00 -8.91
C LEU A 141 -3.45 -32.57 -8.43
N GLY A 142 -2.39 -31.76 -8.45
CA GLY A 142 -1.05 -32.11 -7.92
C GLY A 142 -0.92 -31.85 -6.42
N VAL A 143 0.32 -31.93 -5.90
CA VAL A 143 0.63 -31.53 -4.50
C VAL A 143 0.36 -30.04 -4.28
N GLU A 144 0.58 -29.24 -5.32
CA GLU A 144 0.36 -27.80 -5.39
C GLU A 144 -0.38 -27.48 -6.70
N PRO A 145 -1.05 -26.32 -6.80
CA PRO A 145 -1.22 -25.29 -5.77
C PRO A 145 -2.33 -25.62 -4.76
N TYR A 146 -2.38 -24.91 -3.64
CA TYR A 146 -3.50 -24.94 -2.70
C TYR A 146 -3.54 -23.70 -1.81
N TYR A 147 -4.73 -23.41 -1.28
CA TYR A 147 -4.88 -22.53 -0.12
C TYR A 147 -4.94 -23.35 1.16
N GLN A 148 -4.57 -22.73 2.28
CA GLN A 148 -4.78 -23.31 3.60
C GLN A 148 -5.16 -22.28 4.66
N MET A 149 -5.88 -22.74 5.67
CA MET A 149 -5.88 -22.15 7.00
C MET A 149 -4.78 -22.83 7.82
N ALA A 150 -3.65 -22.16 8.02
CA ALA A 150 -2.59 -22.64 8.91
C ALA A 150 -2.86 -22.21 10.34
N ILE A 151 -2.64 -23.09 11.31
CA ILE A 151 -2.88 -22.84 12.73
C ILE A 151 -1.65 -23.32 13.51
N ARG A 152 -0.99 -22.40 14.21
CA ARG A 152 0.18 -22.68 15.06
C ARG A 152 -0.25 -23.16 16.45
N GLN A 153 0.62 -23.91 17.13
CA GLN A 153 0.38 -24.26 18.52
C GLN A 153 0.30 -23.00 19.42
N ASN A 154 1.19 -22.03 19.22
CA ASN A 154 1.06 -20.68 19.78
C ASN A 154 0.12 -19.82 18.91
N ALA A 155 -1.17 -20.16 18.92
CA ALA A 155 -2.15 -19.40 18.14
C ALA A 155 -2.34 -17.96 18.64
N THR A 156 -1.82 -17.57 19.82
CA THR A 156 -1.89 -16.16 20.29
C THR A 156 -0.90 -15.21 19.61
N ALA A 157 0.11 -15.74 18.91
CA ALA A 157 1.04 -14.92 18.14
C ALA A 157 0.28 -14.12 17.07
N ALA A 158 0.82 -12.98 16.62
CA ALA A 158 0.19 -12.17 15.56
C ALA A 158 -0.04 -12.97 14.25
N ASN A 159 0.73 -14.04 14.04
CA ASN A 159 0.60 -14.99 12.94
C ASN A 159 0.19 -16.39 13.40
N GLY A 160 -0.53 -16.46 14.52
CA GLY A 160 -0.99 -17.71 15.11
C GLY A 160 -1.93 -18.49 14.20
N THR A 161 -2.70 -17.80 13.37
CA THR A 161 -3.43 -18.34 12.22
C THR A 161 -3.08 -17.59 10.95
N GLU A 162 -3.04 -18.28 9.82
CA GLU A 162 -2.67 -17.70 8.52
C GLU A 162 -3.58 -18.24 7.41
N HIS A 163 -4.17 -17.35 6.61
CA HIS A 163 -4.65 -17.66 5.28
C HIS A 163 -3.43 -17.63 4.36
N ALA A 164 -2.99 -18.80 3.91
CA ALA A 164 -1.78 -18.94 3.11
C ALA A 164 -2.08 -19.62 1.78
N PHE A 165 -1.40 -19.17 0.73
CA PHE A 165 -1.40 -19.79 -0.58
C PHE A 165 -0.02 -20.37 -0.88
N ARG A 166 0.02 -21.58 -1.43
CA ARG A 166 1.25 -22.23 -1.86
C ARG A 166 1.18 -22.59 -3.33
N ASN A 167 2.18 -22.16 -4.08
CA ASN A 167 2.32 -22.47 -5.49
C ASN A 167 3.78 -22.52 -5.92
N THR A 168 4.19 -23.53 -6.68
CA THR A 168 5.56 -23.72 -7.19
C THR A 168 6.66 -23.63 -6.12
N GLY A 169 6.38 -24.16 -4.91
CA GLY A 169 7.30 -24.15 -3.78
C GLY A 169 7.44 -22.81 -3.05
N GLN A 170 6.66 -21.78 -3.42
CA GLN A 170 6.62 -20.48 -2.76
C GLN A 170 5.40 -20.36 -1.84
N TRP A 171 5.59 -19.70 -0.71
CA TRP A 171 4.52 -19.36 0.23
C TRP A 171 4.15 -17.89 0.09
N SER A 172 2.85 -17.62 -0.01
CA SER A 172 2.26 -16.29 0.07
C SER A 172 1.30 -16.25 1.26
N ILE A 173 1.63 -15.48 2.29
CA ILE A 173 0.71 -15.24 3.40
C ILE A 173 -0.23 -14.11 2.99
N VAL A 174 -1.50 -14.46 2.76
CA VAL A 174 -2.54 -13.53 2.29
C VAL A 174 -3.08 -12.69 3.44
N ASP A 175 -3.36 -13.35 4.57
CA ASP A 175 -3.84 -12.72 5.78
C ASP A 175 -3.41 -13.54 7.00
N LYS A 176 -3.29 -12.91 8.17
CA LYS A 176 -2.87 -13.57 9.41
C LYS A 176 -3.48 -12.89 10.63
N ALA A 177 -3.78 -13.69 11.65
CA ALA A 177 -4.34 -13.19 12.90
C ALA A 177 -3.85 -13.98 14.10
N GLY A 178 -3.88 -13.35 15.26
CA GLY A 178 -3.79 -14.04 16.54
C GLY A 178 -5.16 -14.52 16.98
N PHE A 179 -5.20 -15.71 17.57
CA PHE A 179 -6.35 -16.23 18.30
C PHE A 179 -6.27 -15.87 19.78
N SER A 180 -7.38 -16.03 20.49
CA SER A 180 -7.52 -15.61 21.90
C SER A 180 -6.72 -16.46 22.90
N GLU A 181 -6.29 -17.66 22.52
CA GLU A 181 -5.54 -18.59 23.36
C GLU A 181 -4.59 -19.46 22.54
N VAL A 182 -3.65 -20.13 23.21
CA VAL A 182 -2.81 -21.17 22.60
C VAL A 182 -3.64 -22.42 22.34
N ILE A 183 -3.23 -23.24 21.38
CA ILE A 183 -3.88 -24.54 21.15
C ILE A 183 -3.41 -25.52 22.23
N ASP A 184 -4.34 -25.90 23.11
CA ASP A 184 -4.14 -26.90 24.14
C ASP A 184 -4.38 -28.31 23.55
N PRO A 185 -3.38 -29.22 23.58
CA PRO A 185 -3.54 -30.59 23.09
C PRO A 185 -4.67 -31.39 23.74
N ALA A 186 -5.14 -30.99 24.93
CA ALA A 186 -6.24 -31.62 25.64
C ALA A 186 -7.63 -31.09 25.26
N LYS A 187 -7.70 -29.99 24.49
CA LYS A 187 -8.94 -29.33 24.07
C LYS A 187 -9.18 -29.54 22.58
N LEU A 188 -10.45 -29.68 22.20
CA LEU A 188 -10.89 -29.67 20.81
C LEU A 188 -11.25 -28.25 20.37
N TYR A 189 -10.92 -27.97 19.12
CA TYR A 189 -11.16 -26.71 18.44
C TYR A 189 -11.90 -27.00 17.13
N THR A 190 -12.74 -26.05 16.72
CA THR A 190 -13.45 -26.10 15.43
C THR A 190 -12.83 -25.09 14.49
N ALA A 191 -12.15 -25.56 13.43
CA ALA A 191 -11.77 -24.72 12.31
C ALA A 191 -12.93 -24.71 11.30
N THR A 192 -13.38 -23.53 10.89
CA THR A 192 -14.41 -23.37 9.86
C THR A 192 -13.86 -22.55 8.71
N ILE A 193 -13.95 -23.07 7.49
CA ILE A 193 -13.58 -22.37 6.26
C ILE A 193 -14.83 -22.26 5.41
N VAL A 194 -15.28 -21.05 5.11
CA VAL A 194 -16.44 -20.80 4.26
C VAL A 194 -15.96 -20.17 2.97
N VAL A 195 -16.23 -20.81 1.84
CA VAL A 195 -15.82 -20.37 0.51
C VAL A 195 -17.05 -20.10 -0.35
N HIS A 196 -17.11 -18.94 -0.99
CA HIS A 196 -18.13 -18.63 -1.99
C HIS A 196 -17.59 -17.65 -3.03
N GLY A 197 -17.69 -17.98 -4.31
CA GLY A 197 -17.22 -17.14 -5.41
C GLY A 197 -15.70 -17.01 -5.40
N ASP A 198 -15.18 -15.81 -5.22
CA ASP A 198 -13.75 -15.52 -5.01
C ASP A 198 -13.46 -15.13 -3.56
N ARG A 199 -14.32 -15.50 -2.60
CA ARG A 199 -14.20 -15.09 -1.20
C ARG A 199 -14.00 -16.27 -0.28
N VAL A 200 -13.26 -16.02 0.80
CA VAL A 200 -13.10 -16.96 1.92
C VAL A 200 -13.20 -16.25 3.26
N GLN A 201 -13.89 -16.88 4.21
CA GLN A 201 -13.82 -16.54 5.62
C GLN A 201 -13.32 -17.74 6.42
N GLN A 202 -12.36 -17.50 7.33
CA GLN A 202 -11.77 -18.52 8.18
C GLN A 202 -12.07 -18.21 9.64
N TYR A 203 -12.54 -19.21 10.38
CA TYR A 203 -12.92 -19.09 11.77
C TYR A 203 -12.25 -20.16 12.62
N LEU A 204 -11.94 -19.81 13.87
CA LEU A 204 -11.53 -20.78 14.89
C LEU A 204 -12.44 -20.62 16.10
N ASN A 205 -13.12 -21.70 16.49
CA ASN A 205 -14.19 -21.70 17.52
C ASN A 205 -15.23 -20.60 17.30
N GLY A 206 -15.63 -20.38 16.04
CA GLY A 206 -16.59 -19.36 15.65
C GLY A 206 -16.08 -17.91 15.68
N THR A 207 -14.82 -17.68 16.06
CA THR A 207 -14.19 -16.36 15.95
C THR A 207 -13.69 -16.17 14.52
N LEU A 208 -14.18 -15.14 13.81
CA LEU A 208 -13.67 -14.77 12.49
C LEU A 208 -12.22 -14.29 12.62
N LEU A 209 -11.32 -14.90 11.85
CA LEU A 209 -9.90 -14.61 11.88
C LEU A 209 -9.38 -14.00 10.58
N GLN A 210 -9.89 -14.47 9.44
CA GLN A 210 -9.54 -13.95 8.13
C GLN A 210 -10.79 -13.81 7.26
N ASP A 211 -10.87 -12.71 6.52
CA ASP A 211 -11.87 -12.46 5.48
C ASP A 211 -11.16 -11.89 4.25
N SER A 212 -11.05 -12.69 3.19
CA SER A 212 -10.13 -12.42 2.09
C SER A 212 -10.71 -12.73 0.72
N VAL A 213 -10.09 -12.15 -0.31
CA VAL A 213 -10.32 -12.48 -1.72
C VAL A 213 -9.31 -13.54 -2.17
N LEU A 214 -9.83 -14.62 -2.75
CA LEU A 214 -9.11 -15.68 -3.43
C LEU A 214 -8.80 -15.27 -4.88
N ASP A 215 -7.75 -15.85 -5.44
CA ASP A 215 -7.48 -15.72 -6.87
C ASP A 215 -8.54 -16.47 -7.70
N SER A 216 -9.05 -15.82 -8.75
CA SER A 216 -10.04 -16.38 -9.67
C SER A 216 -9.51 -17.56 -10.50
N ASP A 217 -8.18 -17.64 -10.68
CA ASP A 217 -7.54 -18.74 -11.41
C ASP A 217 -7.70 -20.09 -10.69
N PHE A 218 -8.02 -20.06 -9.39
CA PHE A 218 -8.33 -21.22 -8.57
C PHE A 218 -9.76 -21.09 -8.06
N SER A 219 -10.74 -21.18 -8.96
CA SER A 219 -12.17 -21.05 -8.61
C SER A 219 -12.78 -22.33 -8.02
N GLN A 220 -12.13 -23.48 -8.22
CA GLN A 220 -12.53 -24.79 -7.71
C GLN A 220 -11.30 -25.53 -7.17
N GLY A 221 -11.54 -26.56 -6.36
CA GLY A 221 -10.51 -27.50 -5.96
C GLY A 221 -10.80 -28.18 -4.62
N GLY A 222 -10.08 -29.28 -4.39
CA GLY A 222 -10.31 -30.20 -3.29
C GLY A 222 -9.98 -29.66 -1.91
N VAL A 223 -10.25 -30.50 -0.91
CA VAL A 223 -10.04 -30.26 0.53
C VAL A 223 -8.97 -31.23 1.04
N GLY A 224 -8.19 -30.82 2.05
CA GLY A 224 -7.11 -31.66 2.57
C GLY A 224 -6.63 -31.23 3.95
N PHE A 225 -5.66 -32.00 4.47
CA PHE A 225 -4.97 -31.72 5.72
C PHE A 225 -3.47 -31.81 5.52
N GLN A 226 -2.73 -31.03 6.28
CA GLN A 226 -1.28 -31.15 6.34
C GLN A 226 -0.71 -30.76 7.69
N ALA A 227 0.52 -31.20 7.95
CA ALA A 227 1.28 -30.82 9.13
C ALA A 227 2.78 -30.72 8.83
N ALA A 228 3.46 -29.77 9.46
CA ALA A 228 4.92 -29.62 9.42
C ALA A 228 5.45 -29.32 10.82
N GLY A 229 6.26 -30.24 11.36
CA GLY A 229 6.78 -30.18 12.73
C GLY A 229 5.70 -30.33 13.81
N SER A 230 4.51 -30.84 13.46
CA SER A 230 3.36 -31.01 14.35
C SER A 230 2.63 -32.31 14.09
N LEU A 231 1.86 -32.78 15.07
CA LEU A 231 0.93 -33.89 14.98
C LEU A 231 -0.50 -33.33 15.02
N LEU A 232 -1.17 -33.37 13.88
CA LEU A 232 -2.60 -33.02 13.79
C LEU A 232 -3.42 -34.23 14.22
N ARG A 233 -4.41 -34.01 15.10
CA ARG A 233 -5.48 -34.97 15.40
C ARG A 233 -6.82 -34.37 14.98
N VAL A 234 -7.56 -35.08 14.14
CA VAL A 234 -8.88 -34.70 13.64
C VAL A 234 -9.92 -35.68 14.19
N GLU A 235 -10.92 -35.16 14.89
CA GLU A 235 -12.06 -35.95 15.40
C GLU A 235 -13.20 -36.04 14.39
N GLY A 236 -13.30 -35.08 13.48
CA GLY A 236 -14.30 -35.12 12.44
C GLY A 236 -14.16 -33.99 11.44
N VAL A 237 -14.67 -34.23 10.24
CA VAL A 237 -14.75 -33.24 9.17
C VAL A 237 -16.10 -33.33 8.46
N THR A 238 -16.73 -32.17 8.30
CA THR A 238 -17.94 -32.02 7.51
C THR A 238 -17.67 -31.01 6.39
N VAL A 239 -18.06 -31.36 5.17
CA VAL A 239 -18.05 -30.47 4.01
C VAL A 239 -19.48 -30.32 3.51
N THR A 240 -19.99 -29.10 3.48
CA THR A 240 -21.34 -28.80 2.98
C THR A 240 -21.28 -27.80 1.84
N GLU A 241 -22.28 -27.80 0.97
CA GLU A 241 -22.45 -26.73 -0.01
C GLU A 241 -22.60 -25.37 0.70
N GLN A 242 -22.05 -24.32 0.11
CA GLN A 242 -22.26 -22.96 0.56
C GLN A 242 -23.09 -22.23 -0.49
N LEU A 243 -24.41 -22.15 -0.27
CA LEU A 243 -25.33 -21.54 -1.23
C LEU A 243 -25.33 -20.01 -1.13
N LYS A 244 -25.24 -19.48 0.09
CA LYS A 244 -25.26 -18.04 0.36
C LYS A 244 -23.88 -17.42 0.14
N ALA A 245 -23.87 -16.32 -0.61
CA ALA A 245 -22.69 -15.48 -0.74
C ALA A 245 -22.21 -15.01 0.64
N LEU A 246 -20.90 -14.87 0.78
CA LEU A 246 -20.32 -14.22 1.95
C LEU A 246 -20.68 -12.73 1.95
N PRO A 247 -20.75 -12.08 3.13
CA PRO A 247 -20.95 -10.63 3.20
C PRO A 247 -19.95 -9.93 2.27
N PRO A 248 -20.37 -8.95 1.45
CA PRO A 248 -19.46 -8.25 0.55
C PRO A 248 -18.33 -7.60 1.36
N LEU A 249 -17.12 -7.55 0.81
CA LEU A 249 -16.10 -6.69 1.41
C LEU A 249 -16.53 -5.24 1.20
N PRO A 250 -16.22 -4.33 2.14
CA PRO A 250 -16.54 -2.91 1.98
C PRO A 250 -15.89 -2.33 0.74
N PRO A 251 -16.62 -1.84 -0.27
CA PRO A 251 -16.04 -1.43 -1.53
C PRO A 251 -14.91 -0.39 -1.31
N MET A 252 -13.82 -0.54 -2.07
CA MET A 252 -12.84 0.54 -2.16
C MET A 252 -13.41 1.64 -3.05
N VAL A 253 -13.20 2.89 -2.68
CA VAL A 253 -13.64 4.02 -3.50
C VAL A 253 -12.85 4.01 -4.81
N SER A 254 -13.56 3.89 -5.92
CA SER A 254 -12.99 4.03 -7.25
C SER A 254 -12.76 5.51 -7.54
N VAL A 255 -11.53 5.96 -7.37
CA VAL A 255 -11.16 7.35 -7.63
C VAL A 255 -11.01 7.60 -9.13
N ALA A 256 -11.38 8.80 -9.57
CA ALA A 256 -11.10 9.23 -10.93
C ALA A 256 -9.59 9.45 -11.10
N GLU A 257 -8.99 8.86 -12.14
CA GLU A 257 -7.61 9.13 -12.52
C GLU A 257 -7.59 10.30 -13.51
N PRO A 258 -6.87 11.41 -13.20
CA PRO A 258 -6.84 12.55 -14.10
C PRO A 258 -6.02 12.25 -15.36
N GLU A 259 -6.44 12.78 -16.50
CA GLU A 259 -5.57 12.84 -17.69
C GLU A 259 -4.36 13.72 -17.38
N THR A 260 -3.17 13.14 -17.47
CA THR A 260 -1.95 13.80 -17.01
C THR A 260 -0.73 13.37 -17.81
N GLY A 261 0.17 14.32 -18.09
CA GLY A 261 1.53 14.02 -18.53
C GLY A 261 2.50 13.75 -17.36
N ALA A 262 2.12 14.07 -16.12
CA ALA A 262 2.97 13.87 -14.96
C ALA A 262 3.02 12.40 -14.52
N SER A 263 4.21 11.87 -14.30
CA SER A 263 4.41 10.55 -13.69
C SER A 263 3.99 10.56 -12.22
N MET A 264 3.11 9.66 -11.80
CA MET A 264 2.52 9.65 -10.45
C MET A 264 2.08 11.04 -9.99
N ALA A 265 1.20 11.66 -10.80
CA ALA A 265 0.65 12.99 -10.55
C ALA A 265 0.14 13.13 -9.10
N PRO A 266 0.34 14.28 -8.44
CA PRO A 266 -0.18 14.52 -7.09
C PRO A 266 -1.69 14.30 -6.99
N SER A 267 -2.13 13.77 -5.84
CA SER A 267 -3.56 13.56 -5.57
C SER A 267 -4.26 14.89 -5.33
N ILE A 268 -5.41 15.12 -5.94
CA ILE A 268 -6.18 16.35 -5.76
C ILE A 268 -7.34 16.09 -4.81
N THR A 269 -7.45 16.95 -3.80
CA THR A 269 -8.58 16.98 -2.88
C THR A 269 -9.37 18.26 -3.07
N ASN A 270 -10.67 18.14 -3.31
CA ASN A 270 -11.56 19.29 -3.28
C ASN A 270 -11.78 19.73 -1.83
N LEU A 271 -11.29 20.92 -1.50
CA LEU A 271 -11.34 21.51 -0.17
C LEU A 271 -12.69 22.17 0.14
N SER A 272 -13.49 22.50 -0.88
CA SER A 272 -14.82 23.12 -0.74
C SER A 272 -15.89 22.33 -1.49
N PRO A 273 -16.14 21.07 -1.11
CA PRO A 273 -17.11 20.24 -1.82
C PRO A 273 -18.54 20.76 -1.66
N VAL A 274 -19.31 20.67 -2.73
CA VAL A 274 -20.78 20.79 -2.72
C VAL A 274 -21.43 19.40 -2.73
N ALA A 275 -22.72 19.30 -2.43
CA ALA A 275 -23.42 18.00 -2.32
C ALA A 275 -23.27 17.10 -3.57
N GLY A 276 -23.19 17.68 -4.77
CA GLY A 276 -22.96 16.93 -6.02
C GLY A 276 -21.56 16.33 -6.14
N ASP A 277 -20.55 16.88 -5.46
CA ASP A 277 -19.17 16.39 -5.55
C ASP A 277 -18.98 15.05 -4.85
N LEU A 278 -19.88 14.69 -3.94
CA LEU A 278 -19.82 13.39 -3.28
C LEU A 278 -20.10 12.27 -4.29
N THR A 279 -21.09 12.50 -5.17
CA THR A 279 -21.54 11.52 -6.17
C THR A 279 -20.89 11.69 -7.55
N ALA A 280 -20.21 12.81 -7.81
CA ALA A 280 -19.37 13.00 -9.00
C ALA A 280 -18.33 14.11 -8.78
N SER A 281 -17.09 13.75 -8.44
CA SER A 281 -15.97 14.71 -8.36
C SER A 281 -14.92 14.44 -9.44
N PRO A 282 -14.33 15.47 -10.07
CA PRO A 282 -13.10 15.31 -10.84
C PRO A 282 -11.85 15.18 -9.94
N ALA A 283 -11.98 15.48 -8.64
CA ALA A 283 -10.91 15.29 -7.66
C ALA A 283 -10.88 13.84 -7.14
N ASN A 284 -9.73 13.39 -6.64
CA ASN A 284 -9.57 12.03 -6.11
C ASN A 284 -10.24 11.88 -4.72
N SER A 285 -10.27 12.98 -3.97
CA SER A 285 -10.81 13.04 -2.61
C SER A 285 -11.56 14.33 -2.33
N VAL A 286 -12.37 14.31 -1.28
CA VAL A 286 -13.15 15.46 -0.79
C VAL A 286 -12.86 15.70 0.68
N PHE A 287 -12.61 16.96 1.06
CA PHE A 287 -12.40 17.35 2.44
C PHE A 287 -13.72 17.72 3.11
N LEU A 288 -14.01 17.10 4.26
CA LEU A 288 -15.27 17.24 4.97
C LEU A 288 -15.00 17.41 6.46
N LYS A 289 -15.67 18.35 7.12
CA LYS A 289 -15.70 18.44 8.58
C LYS A 289 -16.73 17.45 9.11
N LEU A 290 -16.37 16.72 10.17
CA LEU A 290 -17.24 15.79 10.88
C LEU A 290 -17.46 16.26 12.32
N ASP A 291 -18.71 16.46 12.71
CA ASP A 291 -19.06 16.79 14.10
C ASP A 291 -19.32 15.55 14.97
N ASP A 292 -19.63 15.79 16.24
CA ASP A 292 -19.92 14.74 17.23
C ASP A 292 -21.26 14.02 17.02
N GLN A 293 -22.11 14.53 16.12
CA GLN A 293 -23.35 13.89 15.68
C GLN A 293 -23.20 13.17 14.33
N LEU A 294 -21.97 13.10 13.81
CA LEU A 294 -21.63 12.55 12.48
C LEU A 294 -22.27 13.31 11.32
N MET A 295 -22.56 14.59 11.50
CA MET A 295 -22.96 15.49 10.42
C MET A 295 -21.73 15.92 9.64
N LEU A 296 -21.81 15.79 8.32
CA LEU A 296 -20.80 16.26 7.38
C LEU A 296 -21.08 17.71 6.98
N SER A 297 -20.01 18.49 6.87
CA SER A 297 -20.07 19.85 6.34
C SER A 297 -18.83 20.20 5.51
N GLY A 298 -18.99 21.15 4.58
CA GLY A 298 -17.86 21.70 3.84
C GLY A 298 -16.94 22.55 4.73
N GLN A 299 -15.76 22.92 4.23
CA GLN A 299 -14.79 23.73 4.98
C GLN A 299 -15.38 25.06 5.49
N ASN A 300 -16.22 25.72 4.68
CA ASN A 300 -16.87 27.00 4.99
C ASN A 300 -18.18 26.86 5.80
N GLY A 301 -18.51 25.65 6.24
CA GLY A 301 -19.80 25.34 6.86
C GLY A 301 -20.89 25.04 5.81
N GLY A 302 -22.08 24.67 6.30
CA GLY A 302 -23.17 24.13 5.48
C GLY A 302 -23.25 22.61 5.59
N SER A 303 -24.40 22.11 6.03
CA SER A 303 -24.65 20.68 6.21
C SER A 303 -24.79 19.99 4.85
N LEU A 304 -24.06 18.89 4.68
CA LEU A 304 -24.10 18.03 3.51
C LEU A 304 -24.91 16.75 3.76
N GLY A 305 -25.05 16.32 5.01
CA GLY A 305 -25.81 15.14 5.40
C GLY A 305 -25.18 14.40 6.57
N TYR A 306 -25.86 13.39 7.10
CA TYR A 306 -25.30 12.49 8.10
C TYR A 306 -24.49 11.38 7.42
N LEU A 307 -23.27 11.14 7.89
CA LEU A 307 -22.36 10.15 7.29
C LEU A 307 -23.01 8.77 7.13
N ASP A 308 -23.71 8.29 8.16
CA ASP A 308 -24.37 6.97 8.17
C ASP A 308 -25.36 6.81 7.00
N GLN A 309 -26.17 7.85 6.76
CA GLN A 309 -27.18 7.85 5.68
C GLN A 309 -26.54 7.91 4.29
N MET A 310 -25.43 8.62 4.15
CA MET A 310 -24.73 8.75 2.87
C MET A 310 -23.98 7.46 2.50
N LEU A 311 -23.47 6.74 3.50
CA LEU A 311 -22.90 5.41 3.32
C LEU A 311 -23.98 4.40 2.89
N ASP A 312 -25.14 4.41 3.53
CA ASP A 312 -26.30 3.57 3.14
C ASP A 312 -26.73 3.82 1.69
N ALA A 313 -26.65 5.06 1.23
CA ALA A 313 -27.02 5.46 -0.12
C ALA A 313 -25.93 5.18 -1.18
N GLY A 314 -24.72 4.80 -0.78
CA GLY A 314 -23.59 4.56 -1.68
C GLY A 314 -23.08 5.82 -2.39
N GLU A 315 -23.17 6.98 -1.73
CA GLU A 315 -23.00 8.29 -2.38
C GLU A 315 -21.54 8.72 -2.61
N PHE A 316 -20.53 7.99 -2.13
CA PHE A 316 -19.12 8.39 -2.24
C PHE A 316 -18.43 7.87 -3.51
N THR A 317 -18.15 8.78 -4.44
CA THR A 317 -17.29 8.55 -5.62
C THR A 317 -15.89 9.14 -5.48
N ALA A 318 -15.70 10.04 -4.51
CA ALA A 318 -14.40 10.55 -4.10
C ALA A 318 -14.10 10.10 -2.66
N MET A 319 -12.83 9.83 -2.35
CA MET A 319 -12.45 9.38 -1.01
C MET A 319 -12.65 10.50 0.02
N PRO A 320 -13.36 10.26 1.13
CA PRO A 320 -13.53 11.29 2.13
C PRO A 320 -12.27 11.46 2.99
N MET A 321 -11.88 12.71 3.14
CA MET A 321 -10.95 13.19 4.16
C MET A 321 -11.77 13.87 5.27
N LEU A 322 -11.96 13.18 6.39
CA LEU A 322 -12.82 13.64 7.49
C LEU A 322 -12.00 14.39 8.54
N TYR A 323 -12.23 15.68 8.66
CA TYR A 323 -11.63 16.53 9.67
C TYR A 323 -12.35 16.36 11.01
N VAL A 324 -11.64 15.84 12.00
CA VAL A 324 -12.15 15.56 13.35
C VAL A 324 -11.48 16.46 14.38
N THR A 325 -12.28 17.01 15.29
CA THR A 325 -11.83 17.98 16.31
C THR A 325 -12.05 17.50 17.74
N SER A 326 -12.74 16.38 17.95
CA SER A 326 -13.09 15.91 19.28
C SER A 326 -13.06 14.38 19.40
N GLN A 327 -12.81 13.92 20.63
CA GLN A 327 -12.88 12.50 20.98
C GLN A 327 -14.28 11.93 20.77
N ALA A 328 -15.33 12.73 21.02
CA ALA A 328 -16.72 12.31 20.84
C ALA A 328 -17.03 11.96 19.37
N ALA A 329 -16.51 12.74 18.42
CA ALA A 329 -16.65 12.43 17.00
C ALA A 329 -15.94 11.11 16.61
N VAL A 330 -14.72 10.89 17.12
CA VAL A 330 -13.98 9.63 16.90
C VAL A 330 -14.72 8.43 17.48
N ASP A 331 -15.23 8.55 18.71
CA ASP A 331 -15.96 7.48 19.38
C ASP A 331 -17.30 7.17 18.70
N ALA A 332 -17.99 8.20 18.18
CA ALA A 332 -19.21 8.04 17.40
C ALA A 332 -18.94 7.43 16.01
N LEU A 333 -17.80 7.76 15.39
CA LEU A 333 -17.45 7.28 14.05
C LEU A 333 -17.12 5.79 14.03
N LYS A 334 -16.43 5.28 15.05
CA LYS A 334 -16.02 3.87 15.13
C LYS A 334 -17.13 2.86 14.80
N PRO A 335 -18.30 2.86 15.47
CA PRO A 335 -19.35 1.89 15.18
C PRO A 335 -19.94 2.05 13.77
N VAL A 336 -19.90 3.24 13.17
CA VAL A 336 -20.33 3.46 11.77
C VAL A 336 -19.31 2.86 10.81
N VAL A 337 -18.02 3.14 11.01
CA VAL A 337 -16.93 2.53 10.24
C VAL A 337 -16.97 1.00 10.32
N GLU A 338 -17.17 0.43 11.50
CA GLU A 338 -17.26 -1.03 11.68
C GLU A 338 -18.51 -1.62 11.00
N ARG A 339 -19.68 -0.99 11.18
CA ARG A 339 -20.95 -1.46 10.62
C ARG A 339 -20.96 -1.46 9.10
N HIS A 340 -20.47 -0.38 8.50
CA HIS A 340 -20.36 -0.22 7.04
C HIS A 340 -19.08 -0.82 6.48
N GLN A 341 -18.21 -1.32 7.36
CA GLN A 341 -16.84 -1.70 7.05
C GLN A 341 -16.08 -0.60 6.27
N PHE A 342 -16.42 0.67 6.49
CA PHE A 342 -15.95 1.81 5.71
C PHE A 342 -14.54 2.25 6.14
N PHE A 343 -13.51 1.57 5.64
CA PHE A 343 -12.11 1.84 6.01
C PHE A 343 -11.35 2.71 4.99
N ASP A 344 -11.90 2.88 3.79
CA ASP A 344 -11.26 3.62 2.70
C ASP A 344 -11.47 5.15 2.83
N LEU A 345 -11.12 5.69 4.00
CA LEU A 345 -11.18 7.10 4.34
C LEU A 345 -9.89 7.57 5.01
N THR A 346 -9.71 8.88 5.10
CA THR A 346 -8.59 9.51 5.82
C THR A 346 -9.10 10.43 6.91
N LEU A 347 -8.70 10.22 8.16
CA LEU A 347 -8.95 11.15 9.24
C LEU A 347 -7.92 12.27 9.22
N VAL A 348 -8.38 13.51 9.40
CA VAL A 348 -7.54 14.70 9.42
C VAL A 348 -7.73 15.42 10.75
N SER A 349 -6.64 15.86 11.36
CA SER A 349 -6.67 16.73 12.54
C SER A 349 -5.34 17.43 12.71
N ASP A 350 -5.35 18.60 13.36
CA ASP A 350 -4.15 19.26 13.89
C ASP A 350 -3.75 18.70 15.27
N ASN A 351 -4.58 17.84 15.86
CA ASN A 351 -4.35 17.22 17.15
C ASN A 351 -3.71 15.82 17.02
N GLN A 352 -2.41 15.75 17.33
CA GLN A 352 -1.61 14.52 17.31
C GLN A 352 -2.20 13.39 18.18
N GLU A 353 -2.63 13.70 19.41
CA GLU A 353 -3.13 12.69 20.36
C GLU A 353 -4.47 12.14 19.91
N LEU A 354 -5.35 12.99 19.37
CA LEU A 354 -6.64 12.59 18.84
C LEU A 354 -6.49 11.61 17.66
N LEU A 355 -5.59 11.91 16.71
CA LEU A 355 -5.33 11.01 15.58
C LEU A 355 -4.71 9.69 16.03
N LYS A 356 -3.78 9.74 16.98
CA LYS A 356 -3.19 8.52 17.54
C LYS A 356 -4.26 7.61 18.16
N ASP A 357 -5.13 8.16 19.01
CA ASP A 357 -6.23 7.42 19.63
C ASP A 357 -7.20 6.87 18.58
N ALA A 358 -7.58 7.70 17.58
CA ALA A 358 -8.45 7.27 16.49
C ALA A 358 -7.86 6.10 15.72
N ARG A 359 -6.56 6.13 15.42
CA ARG A 359 -5.83 5.02 14.74
C ARG A 359 -5.69 3.78 15.61
N GLU A 360 -5.59 3.93 16.92
CA GLU A 360 -5.61 2.78 17.85
C GLU A 360 -6.98 2.12 17.95
N LYS A 361 -8.05 2.92 17.86
CA LYS A 361 -9.43 2.42 17.83
C LYS A 361 -9.86 1.86 16.48
N MET A 362 -9.31 2.41 15.39
CA MET A 362 -9.63 2.08 14.00
C MET A 362 -8.33 1.87 13.18
N PRO A 363 -7.62 0.74 13.38
CA PRO A 363 -6.28 0.52 12.82
C PRO A 363 -6.21 0.42 11.29
N PHE A 364 -7.35 0.29 10.60
CA PHE A 364 -7.41 0.27 9.14
C PHE A 364 -7.68 1.64 8.49
N VAL A 365 -8.12 2.64 9.26
CA VAL A 365 -8.49 3.98 8.76
C VAL A 365 -7.28 4.90 8.65
N ARG A 366 -6.98 5.48 7.49
CA ARG A 366 -5.78 6.33 7.34
C ARG A 366 -5.84 7.60 8.18
N ALA A 367 -4.68 8.21 8.42
CA ALA A 367 -4.59 9.51 9.09
C ALA A 367 -3.64 10.48 8.38
N ALA A 368 -3.99 11.77 8.44
CA ALA A 368 -3.22 12.91 7.98
C ALA A 368 -3.15 13.98 9.07
N VAL A 369 -1.95 14.51 9.33
CA VAL A 369 -1.77 15.61 10.28
C VAL A 369 -1.85 16.94 9.56
N ASP A 370 -2.69 17.83 10.06
CA ASP A 370 -2.84 19.19 9.56
C ASP A 370 -1.87 20.15 10.27
N PHE A 371 -0.92 20.71 9.50
CA PHE A 371 0.02 21.72 9.98
C PHE A 371 -0.29 23.13 9.46
N THR A 372 -1.41 23.34 8.77
CA THR A 372 -1.72 24.62 8.08
C THR A 372 -1.84 25.80 9.04
N HIS A 373 -2.23 25.55 10.30
CA HIS A 373 -2.32 26.55 11.36
C HIS A 373 -1.12 26.53 12.33
N ALA A 374 -0.14 25.66 12.09
CA ALA A 374 1.03 25.55 12.93
C ALA A 374 2.02 26.69 12.65
N ASN A 375 2.58 27.28 13.71
CA ASN A 375 3.62 28.29 13.59
C ASN A 375 4.97 27.60 13.30
N LEU A 376 5.20 27.27 12.03
CA LEU A 376 6.36 26.54 11.51
C LEU A 376 7.12 27.38 10.49
N VAL A 377 8.43 27.17 10.41
CA VAL A 377 9.28 27.74 9.36
C VAL A 377 10.02 26.64 8.60
N ALA A 378 10.54 26.95 7.41
CA ALA A 378 11.33 26.05 6.56
C ALA A 378 12.75 25.77 7.13
N GLY A 379 12.84 25.44 8.42
CA GLY A 379 14.08 25.14 9.13
C GLY A 379 14.18 23.66 9.49
N PRO A 380 15.38 23.05 9.54
CA PRO A 380 15.55 21.61 9.78
C PRO A 380 14.85 21.08 11.04
N ALA A 381 14.82 21.86 12.12
CA ALA A 381 14.16 21.47 13.37
C ALA A 381 12.63 21.36 13.22
N ASP A 382 12.03 22.28 12.47
CA ASP A 382 10.59 22.34 12.23
C ASP A 382 10.16 21.26 11.24
N LEU A 383 10.96 21.06 10.19
CA LEU A 383 10.74 19.98 9.23
C LEU A 383 10.89 18.60 9.89
N LEU A 384 11.85 18.42 10.79
CA LEU A 384 11.97 17.19 11.57
C LEU A 384 10.76 17.00 12.49
N ARG A 385 10.28 18.07 13.12
CA ARG A 385 9.09 18.03 13.97
C ARG A 385 7.84 17.63 13.19
N ILE A 386 7.67 18.10 11.95
CA ILE A 386 6.60 17.63 11.05
C ILE A 386 6.69 16.11 10.87
N VAL A 387 7.87 15.57 10.56
CA VAL A 387 8.10 14.13 10.39
C VAL A 387 7.74 13.37 11.66
N GLN A 388 8.26 13.82 12.81
CA GLN A 388 8.06 13.17 14.10
C GLN A 388 6.60 13.19 14.54
N THR A 389 5.93 14.34 14.48
CA THR A 389 4.52 14.48 14.84
C THR A 389 3.62 13.64 13.92
N THR A 390 3.93 13.56 12.62
CA THR A 390 3.21 12.70 11.68
C THR A 390 3.30 11.23 12.08
N ASN A 391 4.51 10.71 12.34
CA ASN A 391 4.69 9.33 12.78
C ASN A 391 4.05 9.07 14.16
N GLN A 392 4.19 9.99 15.11
CA GLN A 392 3.62 9.87 16.46
C GLN A 392 2.08 9.83 16.45
N SER A 393 1.46 10.44 15.44
CA SER A 393 0.01 10.39 15.19
C SER A 393 -0.45 9.07 14.57
N LYS A 394 0.47 8.13 14.30
CA LYS A 394 0.25 6.94 13.46
C LYS A 394 -0.26 7.29 12.05
N ALA A 395 0.11 8.46 11.55
CA ALA A 395 -0.21 8.98 10.23
C ALA A 395 0.98 8.80 9.26
N LYS A 396 0.71 8.98 7.97
CA LYS A 396 1.74 9.04 6.92
C LYS A 396 1.63 10.24 5.99
N ILE A 397 0.59 11.06 6.19
CA ILE A 397 0.34 12.26 5.42
C ILE A 397 0.57 13.48 6.32
N ALA A 398 1.36 14.43 5.86
CA ALA A 398 1.51 15.75 6.47
C ALA A 398 0.93 16.81 5.52
N ILE A 399 -0.08 17.55 5.97
CA ILE A 399 -0.69 18.64 5.22
C ILE A 399 0.00 19.96 5.62
N LEU A 400 0.64 20.62 4.66
CA LEU A 400 1.48 21.79 4.87
C LEU A 400 0.80 23.08 4.41
N PRO A 401 1.06 24.22 5.09
CA PRO A 401 0.69 25.54 4.58
C PRO A 401 1.54 25.94 3.37
N GLU A 402 1.00 26.83 2.54
CA GLU A 402 1.69 27.39 1.35
C GLU A 402 3.13 27.83 1.63
N SER A 403 3.38 28.46 2.79
CA SER A 403 4.71 28.95 3.19
C SER A 403 5.80 27.88 3.31
N LEU A 404 5.44 26.60 3.34
CA LEU A 404 6.36 25.45 3.40
C LEU A 404 6.35 24.63 2.10
N LEU A 405 5.60 25.05 1.07
CA LEU A 405 5.52 24.38 -0.22
C LEU A 405 6.66 24.80 -1.15
N ASP A 406 7.89 24.60 -0.68
CA ASP A 406 9.10 24.73 -1.49
C ASP A 406 9.78 23.36 -1.64
N LYS A 407 10.53 23.20 -2.74
CA LYS A 407 11.19 21.94 -3.11
C LYS A 407 12.11 21.40 -2.01
N THR A 408 12.78 22.26 -1.25
CA THR A 408 13.71 21.85 -0.19
C THR A 408 12.96 21.28 1.00
N SER A 409 11.93 21.97 1.47
CA SER A 409 11.09 21.54 2.58
C SER A 409 10.35 20.24 2.26
N VAL A 410 9.71 20.17 1.09
CA VAL A 410 8.98 18.98 0.62
C VAL A 410 9.91 17.78 0.52
N GLN A 411 11.05 17.92 -0.16
CA GLN A 411 12.00 16.81 -0.32
C GLN A 411 12.61 16.36 1.02
N TYR A 412 12.87 17.28 1.95
CA TYR A 412 13.37 16.91 3.28
C TYR A 412 12.38 15.95 3.98
N ILE A 413 11.09 16.25 3.95
CA ILE A 413 10.06 15.44 4.60
C ILE A 413 9.87 14.09 3.87
N GLN A 414 9.86 14.10 2.53
CA GLN A 414 9.73 12.90 1.70
C GLN A 414 10.91 11.94 1.84
N ASN A 415 12.14 12.45 1.96
CA ASN A 415 13.34 11.65 2.23
C ASN A 415 13.26 10.87 3.57
N ARG A 416 12.30 11.21 4.42
CA ARG A 416 12.01 10.55 5.70
C ARG A 416 10.68 9.80 5.66
N LEU A 417 10.27 9.35 4.48
CA LEU A 417 9.12 8.45 4.25
C LEU A 417 7.74 9.03 4.58
N ILE A 418 7.59 10.36 4.62
CA ILE A 418 6.30 11.02 4.84
C ILE A 418 5.74 11.52 3.50
N SER A 419 4.45 11.23 3.26
CA SER A 419 3.70 11.78 2.13
C SER A 419 3.35 13.23 2.42
N VAL A 420 3.79 14.15 1.57
CA VAL A 420 3.62 15.60 1.76
C VAL A 420 2.46 16.10 0.93
N TRP A 421 1.47 16.69 1.57
CA TRP A 421 0.31 17.26 0.91
C TRP A 421 0.29 18.76 1.19
N GLY A 422 -0.07 19.58 0.21
CA GLY A 422 -0.23 21.03 0.40
C GLY A 422 -1.69 21.44 0.56
N GLN A 423 -1.95 22.58 1.19
CA GLN A 423 -3.27 23.21 1.19
C GLN A 423 -3.19 24.62 0.60
N LEU A 424 -4.09 24.93 -0.33
CA LEU A 424 -4.27 26.25 -0.92
C LEU A 424 -5.76 26.65 -0.85
N GLU A 425 -6.01 27.88 -0.42
CA GLU A 425 -7.36 28.45 -0.35
C GLU A 425 -7.47 29.61 -1.33
N GLN A 426 -8.35 29.48 -2.33
CA GLN A 426 -8.54 30.44 -3.42
C GLN A 426 -7.23 30.84 -4.13
N PRO A 427 -6.42 29.87 -4.59
CA PRO A 427 -5.15 30.18 -5.21
C PRO A 427 -5.31 30.87 -6.57
N GLU A 428 -4.38 31.78 -6.88
CA GLU A 428 -4.06 32.12 -8.25
C GLU A 428 -3.43 30.89 -8.95
N TYR A 429 -3.61 30.78 -10.27
CA TYR A 429 -3.12 29.63 -11.03
C TYR A 429 -1.62 29.37 -10.83
N VAL A 430 -0.82 30.43 -10.75
CA VAL A 430 0.62 30.35 -10.49
C VAL A 430 0.96 29.75 -9.12
N GLN A 431 0.15 29.97 -8.08
CA GLN A 431 0.36 29.38 -6.75
C GLN A 431 0.09 27.87 -6.78
N THR A 432 -0.94 27.45 -7.53
CA THR A 432 -1.22 26.03 -7.79
C THR A 432 -0.03 25.36 -8.48
N VAL A 433 0.54 25.98 -9.51
CA VAL A 433 1.72 25.45 -10.22
C VAL A 433 2.96 25.42 -9.33
N ASP A 434 3.23 26.49 -8.56
CA ASP A 434 4.36 26.55 -7.63
C ASP A 434 4.27 25.40 -6.59
N ALA A 435 3.08 25.16 -6.01
CA ALA A 435 2.86 24.06 -5.06
C ALA A 435 3.06 22.67 -5.69
N LEU A 436 2.55 22.43 -6.90
CA LEU A 436 2.70 21.14 -7.59
C LEU A 436 4.15 20.87 -8.00
N THR A 437 4.88 21.91 -8.46
CA THR A 437 6.29 21.82 -8.87
C THR A 437 7.28 21.79 -7.70
N ALA A 438 6.84 22.16 -6.49
CA ALA A 438 7.55 21.85 -5.26
C ALA A 438 7.65 20.33 -4.99
N GLY A 439 6.84 19.52 -5.68
CA GLY A 439 6.93 18.05 -5.67
C GLY A 439 6.06 17.35 -4.64
N VAL A 440 4.97 17.98 -4.19
CA VAL A 440 4.00 17.39 -3.25
C VAL A 440 3.41 16.07 -3.77
N ASN A 441 2.97 15.20 -2.86
CA ASN A 441 2.24 13.96 -3.16
C ASN A 441 0.72 14.21 -3.32
N GLY A 442 0.21 15.30 -2.77
CA GLY A 442 -1.18 15.72 -2.93
C GLY A 442 -1.40 17.21 -2.67
N LEU A 443 -2.54 17.73 -3.12
CA LEU A 443 -2.93 19.12 -3.00
C LEU A 443 -4.42 19.20 -2.60
N LEU A 444 -4.69 19.82 -1.46
CA LEU A 444 -6.02 20.28 -1.05
C LEU A 444 -6.21 21.69 -1.62
N THR A 445 -7.22 21.88 -2.43
CA THR A 445 -7.50 23.18 -3.06
C THR A 445 -9.00 23.44 -3.18
N THR A 446 -9.39 24.70 -3.10
CA THR A 446 -10.76 25.14 -3.43
C THR A 446 -11.02 25.20 -4.93
N ASP A 447 -9.99 25.07 -5.77
CA ASP A 447 -10.10 25.08 -7.23
C ASP A 447 -9.30 23.90 -7.85
N PRO A 448 -9.88 22.67 -7.86
CA PRO A 448 -9.23 21.49 -8.43
C PRO A 448 -8.93 21.62 -9.94
N ASP A 449 -9.75 22.36 -10.68
CA ASP A 449 -9.66 22.45 -12.14
C ASP A 449 -8.32 23.07 -12.60
N GLN A 450 -7.77 24.00 -11.81
CA GLN A 450 -6.42 24.54 -12.05
C GLN A 450 -5.35 23.44 -12.05
N ALA A 451 -5.37 22.53 -11.07
CA ALA A 451 -4.39 21.46 -10.99
C ALA A 451 -4.56 20.45 -12.14
N LEU A 452 -5.81 20.12 -12.48
CA LEU A 452 -6.13 19.23 -13.59
C LEU A 452 -5.70 19.84 -14.94
N ALA A 453 -5.94 21.13 -15.16
CA ALA A 453 -5.49 21.84 -16.35
C ALA A 453 -3.95 21.83 -16.47
N PHE A 454 -3.23 22.02 -15.35
CA PHE A 454 -1.78 21.91 -15.34
C PHE A 454 -1.32 20.49 -15.71
N PHE A 455 -1.92 19.45 -15.13
CA PHE A 455 -1.61 18.06 -15.44
C PHE A 455 -1.77 17.70 -16.91
N THR A 456 -2.88 18.13 -17.53
CA THR A 456 -3.14 17.89 -18.95
C THR A 456 -2.18 18.68 -19.86
N ALA A 457 -1.66 19.82 -19.41
CA ALA A 457 -0.71 20.62 -20.17
C ALA A 457 0.72 20.07 -20.15
N LEU A 458 1.06 19.18 -19.22
CA LEU A 458 2.40 18.59 -19.11
C LEU A 458 2.66 17.59 -20.24
N PRO A 459 3.88 17.55 -20.80
CA PRO A 459 4.32 16.43 -21.63
C PRO A 459 4.28 15.10 -20.87
N GLU A 460 4.12 13.99 -21.59
CA GLU A 460 4.18 12.64 -21.01
C GLU A 460 5.53 12.39 -20.31
N ASN A 461 5.51 11.63 -19.22
CA ASN A 461 6.66 11.34 -18.34
C ASN A 461 7.28 12.60 -17.71
N THR A 462 6.47 13.59 -17.33
CA THR A 462 6.96 14.75 -16.57
C THR A 462 7.14 14.39 -15.10
N LEU A 463 8.36 14.56 -14.57
CA LEU A 463 8.68 14.34 -13.17
C LEU A 463 8.51 15.65 -12.38
N LEU A 464 7.42 15.75 -11.61
CA LEU A 464 7.23 16.83 -10.63
C LEU A 464 8.05 16.61 -9.35
N ARG A 465 8.51 15.38 -9.13
CA ARG A 465 9.43 14.98 -8.07
C ARG A 465 10.35 13.88 -8.59
N LYS A 466 11.59 13.82 -8.10
CA LYS A 466 12.53 12.77 -8.49
C LYS A 466 12.32 11.51 -7.63
N PRO A 467 12.36 10.31 -8.21
CA PRO A 467 12.56 9.08 -7.44
C PRO A 467 13.84 9.14 -6.61
N LEU A 468 13.78 8.70 -5.35
CA LEU A 468 14.95 8.64 -4.49
C LEU A 468 15.80 7.40 -4.77
N VAL A 469 17.11 7.57 -4.83
CA VAL A 469 18.06 6.47 -5.05
C VAL A 469 18.56 5.97 -3.69
N VAL A 470 18.24 4.73 -3.37
CA VAL A 470 18.71 4.05 -2.16
C VAL A 470 19.84 3.08 -2.53
N GLY A 471 21.04 3.33 -2.02
CA GLY A 471 22.18 2.43 -2.19
C GLY A 471 22.04 1.20 -1.29
N HIS A 472 21.70 0.05 -1.89
CA HIS A 472 21.51 -1.22 -1.18
C HIS A 472 22.84 -1.68 -0.58
N ARG A 473 22.92 -1.79 0.76
CA ARG A 473 24.14 -2.16 1.48
C ARG A 473 25.35 -1.28 1.12
N GLY A 474 25.10 -0.03 0.76
CA GLY A 474 26.06 0.84 0.07
C GLY A 474 25.98 0.70 -1.46
N VAL A 475 27.00 0.08 -2.07
CA VAL A 475 27.08 -0.13 -3.53
C VAL A 475 27.90 -1.39 -3.83
N PRO A 476 27.34 -2.60 -3.57
CA PRO A 476 28.03 -3.88 -3.70
C PRO A 476 28.59 -4.15 -5.11
N SER A 477 28.10 -3.44 -6.14
CA SER A 477 28.68 -3.49 -7.48
C SER A 477 30.09 -2.88 -7.59
N GLN A 478 30.53 -2.07 -6.61
CA GLN A 478 31.83 -1.39 -6.63
C GLN A 478 32.66 -1.59 -5.36
N VAL A 479 32.03 -1.65 -4.19
CA VAL A 479 32.68 -1.80 -2.89
C VAL A 479 31.90 -2.82 -2.07
N SER A 480 32.59 -3.67 -1.31
CA SER A 480 31.98 -4.74 -0.53
C SER A 480 30.77 -4.28 0.28
N GLU A 481 29.71 -5.08 0.24
CA GLU A 481 28.43 -4.79 0.88
C GLU A 481 28.59 -4.50 2.37
N ASN A 482 27.72 -3.64 2.92
CA ASN A 482 27.64 -3.36 4.36
C ASN A 482 28.98 -2.94 4.98
N THR A 483 29.78 -2.19 4.23
CA THR A 483 31.01 -1.54 4.72
C THR A 483 30.84 -0.03 4.80
N VAL A 484 31.53 0.63 5.73
CA VAL A 484 31.56 2.11 5.80
C VAL A 484 32.10 2.72 4.49
N ALA A 485 33.07 2.05 3.85
CA ALA A 485 33.59 2.47 2.56
C ALA A 485 32.53 2.41 1.45
N GLY A 486 31.74 1.33 1.39
CA GLY A 486 30.62 1.20 0.46
C GLY A 486 29.53 2.23 0.71
N ALA A 487 29.20 2.50 1.98
CA ALA A 487 28.25 3.54 2.35
C ALA A 487 28.71 4.94 1.88
N LEU A 488 29.97 5.30 2.14
CA LEU A 488 30.53 6.58 1.67
C LEU A 488 30.57 6.65 0.14
N LYS A 489 30.88 5.54 -0.53
CA LYS A 489 30.89 5.49 -2.00
C LYS A 489 29.49 5.67 -2.58
N ALA A 490 28.46 5.08 -1.96
CA ALA A 490 27.07 5.30 -2.38
C ALA A 490 26.67 6.78 -2.31
N VAL A 491 27.04 7.49 -1.23
CA VAL A 491 26.81 8.93 -1.09
C VAL A 491 27.58 9.73 -2.15
N GLU A 492 28.84 9.37 -2.43
CA GLU A 492 29.64 9.98 -3.50
C GLU A 492 28.98 9.82 -4.88
N LEU A 493 28.36 8.67 -5.14
CA LEU A 493 27.61 8.37 -6.36
C LEU A 493 26.21 9.01 -6.40
N GLY A 494 25.85 9.77 -5.36
CA GLY A 494 24.63 10.56 -5.32
C GLY A 494 23.45 9.88 -4.63
N ALA A 495 23.61 8.73 -3.97
CA ALA A 495 22.51 8.09 -3.25
C ALA A 495 21.83 9.06 -2.25
N ASP A 496 20.50 9.08 -2.26
CA ASP A 496 19.67 9.86 -1.33
C ASP A 496 19.57 9.18 0.03
N ALA A 497 19.70 7.85 0.05
CA ALA A 497 19.80 7.05 1.26
C ALA A 497 20.78 5.90 1.07
N VAL A 498 21.33 5.42 2.18
CA VAL A 498 22.16 4.21 2.23
C VAL A 498 21.44 3.19 3.07
N GLU A 499 21.13 2.05 2.47
CA GLU A 499 20.52 0.93 3.14
C GLU A 499 21.59 0.08 3.84
N SER A 500 21.27 -0.44 5.02
CA SER A 500 22.16 -1.24 5.84
C SER A 500 21.38 -2.21 6.73
N ASP A 501 21.82 -3.45 6.79
CA ASP A 501 21.19 -4.52 7.57
C ASP A 501 21.81 -4.66 8.96
N ILE A 502 21.02 -4.82 10.03
CA ILE A 502 21.54 -4.90 11.40
C ILE A 502 21.14 -6.15 12.20
N TYR A 503 22.10 -6.63 13.00
CA TYR A 503 21.96 -7.69 14.00
C TYR A 503 22.50 -7.24 15.37
N LEU A 504 22.16 -8.00 16.42
CA LEU A 504 22.61 -7.75 17.79
C LEU A 504 23.55 -8.86 18.29
N THR A 505 24.77 -8.47 18.64
CA THR A 505 25.81 -9.36 19.18
C THR A 505 25.49 -9.88 20.57
N THR A 506 26.28 -10.84 21.08
CA THR A 506 26.14 -11.38 22.45
C THR A 506 26.44 -10.37 23.55
N ASP A 507 27.18 -9.30 23.22
CA ASP A 507 27.52 -8.17 24.07
C ASP A 507 26.74 -6.89 23.72
N ASN A 508 25.56 -7.07 23.10
CA ASN A 508 24.56 -6.03 22.83
C ASN A 508 25.07 -4.84 21.99
N GLN A 509 25.93 -5.11 21.02
CA GLN A 509 26.38 -4.14 20.03
C GLN A 509 25.59 -4.31 18.73
N VAL A 510 25.19 -3.19 18.11
CA VAL A 510 24.47 -3.20 16.82
C VAL A 510 25.49 -3.26 15.70
N VAL A 511 25.58 -4.41 15.03
CA VAL A 511 26.51 -4.67 13.93
C VAL A 511 25.80 -4.68 12.60
N VAL A 512 26.51 -4.30 11.54
CA VAL A 512 25.96 -4.18 10.19
C VAL A 512 26.37 -5.39 9.35
N MET A 513 25.42 -6.23 8.98
CA MET A 513 25.61 -7.43 8.16
C MET A 513 24.26 -7.94 7.65
N HIS A 514 24.21 -8.43 6.40
CA HIS A 514 22.96 -8.91 5.80
C HIS A 514 22.55 -10.31 6.29
N ASP A 515 23.47 -11.26 6.20
CA ASP A 515 23.21 -12.65 6.52
C ASP A 515 23.23 -12.87 8.04
N GLY A 516 22.45 -13.84 8.53
CA GLY A 516 22.50 -14.24 9.93
C GLY A 516 23.82 -14.93 10.33
N THR A 517 24.68 -15.23 9.36
CA THR A 517 25.99 -15.86 9.51
C THR A 517 27.07 -15.06 8.79
N VAL A 518 28.31 -15.13 9.27
CA VAL A 518 29.44 -14.36 8.70
C VAL A 518 30.05 -14.99 7.43
N ASP A 519 29.67 -16.22 7.12
CA ASP A 519 30.35 -17.15 6.21
C ASP A 519 30.51 -16.66 4.77
N ARG A 520 29.53 -15.92 4.24
CA ARG A 520 29.53 -15.52 2.81
C ARG A 520 30.47 -14.34 2.52
N THR A 521 30.58 -13.40 3.46
CA THR A 521 31.19 -12.08 3.22
C THR A 521 32.46 -11.84 4.05
N THR A 522 32.87 -12.83 4.83
CA THR A 522 34.08 -12.75 5.66
C THR A 522 34.94 -14.01 5.57
N ASP A 523 36.12 -13.96 6.17
CA ASP A 523 37.01 -15.11 6.37
C ASP A 523 36.63 -16.02 7.56
N GLY A 524 35.52 -15.75 8.25
CA GLY A 524 35.03 -16.50 9.41
C GLY A 524 33.85 -17.44 9.11
N THR A 525 33.34 -18.10 10.15
CA THR A 525 32.10 -18.90 10.09
C THR A 525 31.25 -18.75 11.34
N GLY A 526 29.95 -19.04 11.21
CA GLY A 526 28.98 -19.12 12.31
C GLY A 526 28.04 -17.92 12.40
N ALA A 527 27.06 -18.03 13.31
CA ALA A 527 26.01 -17.02 13.46
C ALA A 527 26.55 -15.69 14.03
N VAL A 528 26.05 -14.58 13.49
CA VAL A 528 26.40 -13.22 13.94
C VAL A 528 25.97 -13.02 15.39
N GLU A 529 24.77 -13.48 15.73
CA GLU A 529 24.16 -13.29 17.06
C GLU A 529 24.74 -14.19 18.16
N GLU A 530 25.66 -15.11 17.80
CA GLU A 530 26.43 -15.96 18.73
C GLU A 530 27.85 -15.43 18.99
N LYS A 531 28.23 -14.30 18.37
CA LYS A 531 29.55 -13.69 18.50
C LYS A 531 29.46 -12.37 19.26
N SER A 532 30.54 -12.05 19.97
CA SER A 532 30.79 -10.71 20.52
C SER A 532 31.27 -9.75 19.43
N LEU A 533 31.19 -8.44 19.68
CA LEU A 533 31.74 -7.45 18.76
C LEU A 533 33.23 -7.67 18.51
N ALA A 534 33.99 -8.04 19.54
CA ALA A 534 35.44 -8.27 19.41
C ALA A 534 35.75 -9.43 18.45
N GLU A 535 34.96 -10.51 18.50
CA GLU A 535 35.10 -11.64 17.58
C GLU A 535 34.73 -11.25 16.15
N LEU A 536 33.66 -10.48 15.95
CA LEU A 536 33.27 -9.98 14.62
C LEU A 536 34.29 -9.00 14.04
N LYS A 537 34.87 -8.13 14.87
CA LYS A 537 35.91 -7.17 14.46
C LYS A 537 37.24 -7.84 14.10
N ALA A 538 37.47 -9.08 14.53
CA ALA A 538 38.63 -9.86 14.16
C ALA A 538 38.51 -10.50 12.76
N LEU A 539 37.30 -10.54 12.19
CA LEU A 539 37.06 -11.05 10.85
C LEU A 539 37.35 -10.00 9.78
N THR A 540 37.79 -10.47 8.63
CA THR A 540 38.04 -9.64 7.45
C THR A 540 36.89 -9.80 6.48
N VAL A 541 36.20 -8.70 6.19
CA VAL A 541 35.25 -8.60 5.07
C VAL A 541 36.05 -8.52 3.77
N ASP A 542 35.52 -9.10 2.69
CA ASP A 542 36.09 -9.00 1.35
C ASP A 542 36.55 -7.57 1.01
N GLY A 543 37.70 -7.42 0.35
CA GLY A 543 38.32 -6.12 0.11
C GLY A 543 39.14 -5.57 1.28
N GLY A 544 39.29 -6.33 2.37
CA GLY A 544 40.16 -5.98 3.51
C GLY A 544 39.49 -5.04 4.51
N HIS A 545 38.16 -5.00 4.55
CA HIS A 545 37.39 -4.19 5.49
C HIS A 545 37.09 -4.96 6.78
N SER A 546 36.72 -4.25 7.84
CA SER A 546 36.21 -4.86 9.08
C SER A 546 34.68 -4.91 9.07
N VAL A 547 34.07 -5.88 9.77
CA VAL A 547 32.63 -5.85 10.08
C VAL A 547 32.29 -4.55 10.83
N PRO A 548 31.40 -3.68 10.32
CA PRO A 548 31.10 -2.41 10.96
C PRO A 548 30.00 -2.51 12.02
N THR A 549 29.96 -1.50 12.87
CA THR A 549 28.88 -1.18 13.81
C THR A 549 28.01 -0.08 13.25
N MET A 550 26.77 0.03 13.74
CA MET A 550 25.90 1.15 13.38
C MET A 550 26.46 2.50 13.85
N ASP A 551 27.18 2.52 14.98
CA ASP A 551 27.91 3.70 15.47
C ASP A 551 28.93 4.24 14.45
N GLU A 552 29.66 3.35 13.76
CA GLU A 552 30.61 3.74 12.72
C GLU A 552 29.91 4.27 11.47
N PHE A 553 28.77 3.69 11.08
CA PHE A 553 27.94 4.20 9.99
C PHE A 553 27.42 5.60 10.31
N PHE A 554 26.84 5.80 11.50
CA PHE A 554 26.36 7.12 11.93
C PHE A 554 27.49 8.14 11.96
N THR A 555 28.66 7.77 12.49
CA THR A 555 29.83 8.66 12.49
C THR A 555 30.24 9.07 11.07
N ALA A 556 30.27 8.13 10.13
CA ALA A 556 30.74 8.38 8.76
C ALA A 556 29.77 9.22 7.93
N LEU A 557 28.45 9.06 8.12
CA LEU A 557 27.42 9.72 7.32
C LEU A 557 26.77 10.93 8.00
N LYS A 558 27.09 11.20 9.28
CA LYS A 558 26.57 12.37 10.00
C LYS A 558 26.84 13.66 9.23
N GLY A 559 25.77 14.45 9.04
CA GLY A 559 25.83 15.72 8.32
C GLY A 559 26.01 15.61 6.81
N LYS A 560 26.02 14.40 6.24
CA LYS A 560 25.87 14.18 4.79
C LYS A 560 24.40 14.29 4.41
N ARG A 561 24.14 14.48 3.11
CA ARG A 561 22.77 14.59 2.57
C ARG A 561 21.96 13.29 2.72
N ALA A 562 22.66 12.15 2.78
CA ALA A 562 22.01 10.84 2.78
C ALA A 562 21.33 10.49 4.11
N VAL A 563 20.22 9.75 4.00
CA VAL A 563 19.49 9.15 5.12
C VAL A 563 19.95 7.69 5.30
N HIS A 564 20.01 7.20 6.53
CA HIS A 564 20.21 5.80 6.85
C HIS A 564 18.88 5.03 6.71
N PHE A 565 18.84 4.08 5.79
CA PHE A 565 17.72 3.16 5.59
C PHE A 565 18.01 1.83 6.28
N VAL A 566 17.75 1.76 7.59
CA VAL A 566 18.24 0.68 8.43
C VAL A 566 17.27 -0.50 8.42
N GLU A 567 17.68 -1.65 7.88
CA GLU A 567 16.92 -2.90 7.97
C GLU A 567 17.20 -3.65 9.28
N ILE A 568 16.18 -3.86 10.10
CA ILE A 568 16.28 -4.76 11.26
C ILE A 568 16.06 -6.21 10.79
N LYS A 569 17.14 -7.01 10.80
CA LYS A 569 17.12 -8.46 10.54
C LYS A 569 16.95 -9.29 11.81
N SER A 570 17.53 -8.82 12.91
CA SER A 570 17.50 -9.48 14.22
C SER A 570 16.07 -9.84 14.65
N GLY A 571 15.89 -11.07 15.14
CA GLY A 571 14.68 -11.50 15.82
C GLY A 571 14.60 -11.05 17.29
N LYS A 572 15.70 -10.55 17.85
CA LYS A 572 15.79 -10.08 19.24
C LYS A 572 15.13 -8.70 19.37
N PRO A 573 14.05 -8.54 20.16
CA PRO A 573 13.32 -7.27 20.24
C PRO A 573 14.15 -6.11 20.82
N GLU A 574 15.14 -6.40 21.68
CA GLU A 574 15.97 -5.39 22.34
C GLU A 574 16.89 -4.60 21.39
N ILE A 575 17.03 -5.03 20.13
CA ILE A 575 17.81 -4.30 19.12
C ILE A 575 17.25 -2.88 18.89
N VAL A 576 15.94 -2.68 19.05
CA VAL A 576 15.30 -1.37 18.87
C VAL A 576 15.76 -0.37 19.93
N GLU A 577 15.84 -0.78 21.19
CA GLU A 577 16.38 0.04 22.28
C GLU A 577 17.87 0.36 22.08
N HIS A 578 18.65 -0.61 21.60
CA HIS A 578 20.08 -0.40 21.31
C HIS A 578 20.30 0.53 20.12
N LEU A 579 19.48 0.41 19.06
CA LEU A 579 19.47 1.33 17.94
C LEU A 579 19.09 2.75 18.39
N LYS A 580 18.04 2.91 19.20
CA LYS A 580 17.65 4.20 19.80
C LYS A 580 18.82 4.85 20.54
N ALA A 581 19.49 4.09 21.40
CA ALA A 581 20.63 4.59 22.15
C ALA A 581 21.78 5.04 21.23
N ALA A 582 22.02 4.35 20.11
CA ALA A 582 23.01 4.75 19.12
C ALA A 582 22.58 6.04 18.38
N ILE A 583 21.32 6.15 17.95
CA ILE A 583 20.78 7.36 17.31
C ILE A 583 20.93 8.58 18.23
N GLU A 584 20.58 8.44 19.52
CA GLU A 584 20.69 9.49 20.52
C GLU A 584 22.14 9.90 20.77
N ARG A 585 23.04 8.92 20.90
CA ARG A 585 24.48 9.13 21.12
C ARG A 585 25.11 9.92 19.97
N HIS A 586 24.72 9.63 18.73
CA HIS A 586 25.26 10.28 17.54
C HIS A 586 24.49 11.53 17.13
N GLY A 587 23.28 11.75 17.65
CA GLY A 587 22.44 12.90 17.33
C GLY A 587 22.03 12.92 15.86
N VAL A 588 21.59 11.77 15.33
CA VAL A 588 21.21 11.56 13.92
C VAL A 588 19.71 11.30 13.74
N HIS A 589 18.88 11.79 14.66
CA HIS A 589 17.42 11.61 14.61
C HIS A 589 16.79 12.13 13.32
N ASP A 590 17.43 13.11 12.69
CA ASP A 590 17.04 13.68 11.41
C ASP A 590 17.54 12.87 10.21
N GLN A 591 18.32 11.81 10.38
CA GLN A 591 18.91 11.04 9.28
C GLN A 591 18.60 9.55 9.34
N VAL A 592 17.63 9.09 10.14
CA VAL A 592 17.36 7.65 10.31
C VAL A 592 15.90 7.31 10.05
N ILE A 593 15.72 6.23 9.31
CA ILE A 593 14.45 5.56 9.07
C ILE A 593 14.71 4.05 9.16
N VAL A 594 13.68 3.28 9.51
CA VAL A 594 13.81 1.85 9.80
C VAL A 594 12.91 1.05 8.89
N ILE A 595 13.40 -0.08 8.39
CA ILE A 595 12.65 -1.04 7.59
C ILE A 595 12.78 -2.44 8.19
N SER A 596 11.80 -3.32 7.99
CA SER A 596 11.90 -4.72 8.42
C SER A 596 10.84 -5.60 7.76
N PHE A 597 11.16 -6.88 7.54
CA PHE A 597 10.18 -7.93 7.26
C PHE A 597 9.46 -8.41 8.53
N ASN A 598 10.03 -8.13 9.70
CA ASN A 598 9.48 -8.53 10.97
C ASN A 598 8.50 -7.46 11.49
N SER A 599 7.21 -7.74 11.39
CA SER A 599 6.14 -6.86 11.88
C SER A 599 6.29 -6.52 13.36
N ASP A 600 6.79 -7.44 14.18
CA ASP A 600 6.93 -7.22 15.63
C ASP A 600 8.02 -6.18 15.92
N GLN A 601 9.06 -6.12 15.08
CA GLN A 601 10.09 -5.07 15.19
C GLN A 601 9.54 -3.70 14.80
N LEU A 602 8.62 -3.61 13.84
CA LEU A 602 7.95 -2.36 13.50
C LEU A 602 7.00 -1.90 14.60
N LEU A 603 6.26 -2.82 15.22
CA LEU A 603 5.43 -2.50 16.39
C LEU A 603 6.29 -2.05 17.57
N LYS A 604 7.44 -2.70 17.79
CA LYS A 604 8.40 -2.30 18.82
C LYS A 604 9.03 -0.93 18.52
N LEU A 605 9.32 -0.62 17.26
CA LEU A 605 9.76 0.70 16.81
C LEU A 605 8.74 1.78 17.18
N GLN A 606 7.44 1.54 16.94
CA GLN A 606 6.39 2.49 17.31
C GLN A 606 6.32 2.73 18.83
N GLU A 607 6.59 1.70 19.63
CA GLU A 607 6.61 1.82 21.10
C GLU A 607 7.82 2.65 21.57
N VAL A 608 9.01 2.34 21.04
CA VAL A 608 10.31 2.82 21.58
C VAL A 608 10.75 4.13 20.93
N MET A 609 10.46 4.34 19.64
CA MET A 609 10.82 5.52 18.85
C MET A 609 9.67 5.97 17.91
N PRO A 610 8.50 6.36 18.44
CA PRO A 610 7.31 6.68 17.63
C PRO A 610 7.50 7.84 16.64
N GLY A 611 8.56 8.64 16.76
CA GLY A 611 8.87 9.72 15.81
C GLY A 611 9.68 9.28 14.58
N VAL A 612 10.26 8.07 14.58
CA VAL A 612 11.08 7.54 13.47
C VAL A 612 10.18 6.81 12.48
N SER A 613 10.37 7.06 11.19
CA SER A 613 9.56 6.43 10.15
C SER A 613 9.92 4.95 10.00
N GLY A 614 8.88 4.10 9.97
CA GLY A 614 8.96 2.67 9.63
C GLY A 614 8.52 2.39 8.19
N GLY A 615 9.15 1.41 7.54
CA GLY A 615 8.72 0.82 6.27
C GLY A 615 8.60 -0.70 6.36
N PHE A 616 7.49 -1.27 5.89
CA PHE A 616 7.27 -2.71 5.96
C PHE A 616 7.77 -3.39 4.68
N LEU A 617 8.79 -4.24 4.86
CA LEU A 617 9.33 -5.07 3.79
C LEU A 617 8.43 -6.28 3.62
N THR A 618 8.01 -6.53 2.39
CA THR A 618 7.06 -7.61 2.12
C THR A 618 7.25 -8.18 0.72
N GLY A 619 6.82 -9.43 0.54
CA GLY A 619 6.47 -9.90 -0.79
C GLY A 619 5.20 -9.18 -1.27
N PHE A 620 5.06 -9.04 -2.58
CA PHE A 620 3.82 -8.58 -3.19
C PHE A 620 3.64 -9.30 -4.52
N SER A 621 2.40 -9.58 -4.90
CA SER A 621 2.07 -10.11 -6.22
C SER A 621 0.87 -9.32 -6.71
N SER A 622 1.06 -8.45 -7.70
CA SER A 622 -0.05 -7.76 -8.35
C SER A 622 -1.07 -8.76 -8.89
N ASP A 623 -2.33 -8.47 -8.61
CA ASP A 623 -3.51 -9.13 -9.16
C ASP A 623 -4.16 -8.25 -10.23
N SER A 624 -4.92 -8.85 -11.15
CA SER A 624 -5.74 -8.08 -12.10
C SER A 624 -6.85 -7.28 -11.42
N ASN A 625 -7.30 -7.73 -10.24
CA ASN A 625 -8.26 -7.04 -9.38
C ASN A 625 -7.56 -5.93 -8.59
N MET A 626 -7.75 -4.67 -9.01
CA MET A 626 -7.18 -3.51 -8.34
C MET A 626 -7.62 -3.38 -6.88
N GLU A 627 -8.87 -3.72 -6.56
CA GLU A 627 -9.37 -3.65 -5.19
C GLU A 627 -8.58 -4.55 -4.24
N LYS A 628 -8.28 -5.78 -4.68
CA LYS A 628 -7.47 -6.73 -3.93
C LYS A 628 -6.04 -6.21 -3.71
N ASN A 629 -5.44 -5.59 -4.72
CA ASN A 629 -4.14 -4.95 -4.60
C ASN A 629 -4.16 -3.84 -3.53
N LEU A 630 -5.14 -2.94 -3.61
CA LEU A 630 -5.29 -1.82 -2.68
C LEU A 630 -5.47 -2.31 -1.23
N ARG A 631 -6.31 -3.33 -1.01
CA ARG A 631 -6.49 -3.94 0.32
C ARG A 631 -5.21 -4.54 0.86
N THR A 632 -4.49 -5.28 0.04
CA THR A 632 -3.21 -5.90 0.43
C THR A 632 -2.21 -4.84 0.87
N ILE A 633 -2.09 -3.75 0.11
CA ILE A 633 -1.22 -2.62 0.41
C ILE A 633 -1.65 -1.90 1.70
N LEU A 634 -2.95 -1.64 1.88
CA LEU A 634 -3.46 -0.99 3.08
C LEU A 634 -3.27 -1.87 4.32
N ASN A 635 -3.55 -3.17 4.25
CA ASN A 635 -3.31 -4.08 5.36
C ASN A 635 -1.82 -4.10 5.76
N ALA A 636 -0.93 -4.13 4.77
CA ALA A 636 0.51 -4.12 4.98
C ALA A 636 1.06 -2.80 5.55
N THR A 637 0.38 -1.68 5.35
CA THR A 637 0.87 -0.34 5.74
C THR A 637 0.18 0.23 6.97
N GLN A 638 -1.14 0.07 7.07
CA GLN A 638 -1.92 0.72 8.13
C GLN A 638 -1.66 0.07 9.49
N GLN A 639 -1.64 -1.26 9.57
CA GLN A 639 -1.42 -1.96 10.84
C GLN A 639 -0.11 -1.55 11.54
N TYR A 640 0.93 -1.28 10.75
CA TYR A 640 2.27 -0.96 11.26
C TYR A 640 2.63 0.51 11.10
N SER A 641 1.68 1.38 10.74
CA SER A 641 1.92 2.79 10.40
C SER A 641 3.24 2.94 9.63
N SER A 642 3.32 2.28 8.48
CA SER A 642 4.55 2.14 7.70
C SER A 642 4.35 2.48 6.22
N THR A 643 5.44 2.68 5.49
CA THR A 643 5.42 2.69 4.02
C THR A 643 5.38 1.26 3.46
N PHE A 644 5.08 1.15 2.16
CA PHE A 644 5.03 -0.13 1.46
C PHE A 644 6.34 -0.39 0.71
N ASN A 645 7.08 -1.42 1.13
CA ASN A 645 8.43 -1.69 0.60
C ASN A 645 8.48 -3.11 -0.02
N PRO A 646 7.83 -3.34 -1.18
CA PRO A 646 7.74 -4.67 -1.77
C PRO A 646 8.98 -5.03 -2.59
N SER A 647 9.09 -6.30 -3.02
CA SER A 647 9.96 -6.61 -4.15
C SER A 647 9.45 -5.94 -5.44
N TYR A 648 10.34 -5.47 -6.30
CA TYR A 648 9.95 -4.72 -7.50
C TYR A 648 9.27 -5.59 -8.57
N GLY A 649 9.57 -6.89 -8.62
CA GLY A 649 9.20 -7.75 -9.76
C GLY A 649 7.70 -7.86 -10.03
N SER A 650 6.87 -7.61 -9.01
CA SER A 650 5.42 -7.79 -9.09
C SER A 650 4.64 -6.56 -8.63
N LEU A 651 5.25 -5.36 -8.62
CA LEU A 651 4.58 -4.10 -8.32
C LEU A 651 4.27 -3.34 -9.61
N ALA A 652 3.09 -3.57 -10.20
CA ALA A 652 2.72 -2.85 -11.43
C ALA A 652 2.60 -1.32 -11.21
N PRO A 653 3.07 -0.46 -12.14
CA PRO A 653 2.90 1.00 -12.06
C PRO A 653 1.45 1.45 -11.85
N GLU A 654 0.49 0.77 -12.49
CA GLU A 654 -0.94 1.05 -12.36
C GLU A 654 -1.44 0.82 -10.92
N VAL A 655 -0.83 -0.13 -10.20
CA VAL A 655 -1.12 -0.34 -8.78
C VAL A 655 -0.55 0.79 -7.93
N MET A 656 0.65 1.29 -8.26
CA MET A 656 1.22 2.47 -7.58
C MET A 656 0.34 3.71 -7.79
N GLU A 657 -0.13 3.94 -9.02
CA GLU A 657 -1.03 5.06 -9.35
C GLU A 657 -2.31 5.01 -8.52
N ALA A 658 -3.03 3.89 -8.52
CA ALA A 658 -4.28 3.77 -7.76
C ALA A 658 -4.08 3.90 -6.24
N ALA A 659 -2.97 3.39 -5.70
CA ALA A 659 -2.70 3.40 -4.25
C ALA A 659 -2.11 4.73 -3.74
N LYS A 660 -1.47 5.55 -4.58
CA LYS A 660 -0.87 6.84 -4.16
C LYS A 660 -1.92 7.79 -3.58
N HIS A 661 -3.16 7.72 -4.07
CA HIS A 661 -4.28 8.56 -3.63
C HIS A 661 -4.63 8.38 -2.15
N ARG A 662 -4.19 7.26 -1.57
CA ARG A 662 -4.38 6.90 -0.17
C ARG A 662 -3.18 7.32 0.71
N GLY A 663 -2.29 8.17 0.19
CA GLY A 663 -1.07 8.61 0.86
C GLY A 663 0.01 7.54 0.95
N THR A 664 -0.14 6.40 0.26
CA THR A 664 0.85 5.33 0.25
C THR A 664 2.07 5.74 -0.56
N THR A 665 3.27 5.46 -0.03
CA THR A 665 4.54 5.61 -0.75
C THR A 665 5.19 4.24 -0.96
N PHE A 666 5.98 4.12 -2.04
CA PHE A 666 6.50 2.86 -2.56
C PHE A 666 8.02 2.87 -2.57
N TRP A 667 8.63 1.82 -2.00
CA TRP A 667 10.09 1.69 -1.88
C TRP A 667 10.55 0.31 -2.35
N PRO A 668 10.35 -0.02 -3.64
CA PRO A 668 10.68 -1.33 -4.18
C PRO A 668 12.18 -1.68 -4.12
N TRP A 669 12.45 -2.97 -3.92
CA TRP A 669 13.80 -3.54 -3.86
C TRP A 669 13.87 -4.89 -4.64
N THR A 670 15.03 -5.39 -5.06
CA THR A 670 16.27 -4.67 -5.33
C THR A 670 16.49 -4.63 -6.84
N PHE A 671 16.66 -3.43 -7.41
CA PHE A 671 16.91 -3.28 -8.84
C PHE A 671 18.36 -3.63 -9.18
N ARG A 672 18.53 -4.61 -10.07
CA ARG A 672 19.83 -5.06 -10.61
C ARG A 672 19.88 -5.07 -12.14
N ASN A 673 18.85 -4.52 -12.77
CA ASN A 673 18.75 -4.32 -14.20
C ASN A 673 18.41 -2.85 -14.46
N LEU A 674 19.17 -2.19 -15.34
CA LEU A 674 19.00 -0.76 -15.62
C LEU A 674 17.65 -0.47 -16.29
N ALA A 675 17.22 -1.27 -17.25
CA ALA A 675 15.95 -1.07 -17.96
C ALA A 675 14.73 -1.16 -17.01
N ASP A 676 14.75 -2.12 -16.08
CA ASP A 676 13.73 -2.18 -15.02
C ASP A 676 13.80 -0.93 -14.13
N ALA A 677 15.00 -0.50 -13.72
CA ALA A 677 15.15 0.66 -12.85
C ALA A 677 14.69 1.96 -13.53
N GLU A 678 15.05 2.16 -14.81
CA GLU A 678 14.61 3.28 -15.65
C GLU A 678 13.09 3.26 -15.87
N LYS A 679 12.47 2.08 -16.05
CA LYS A 679 10.99 1.95 -16.14
C LYS A 679 10.30 2.47 -14.88
N TYR A 680 10.76 2.09 -13.68
CA TYR A 680 10.17 2.56 -12.42
C TYR A 680 10.51 4.03 -12.13
N TYR A 681 11.68 4.49 -12.60
CA TYR A 681 12.05 5.89 -12.52
C TYR A 681 11.10 6.77 -13.36
N LEU A 682 10.82 6.37 -14.61
CA LEU A 682 9.85 7.02 -15.49
C LEU A 682 8.42 6.98 -14.92
N ALA A 683 8.04 5.88 -14.28
CA ALA A 683 6.76 5.77 -13.58
C ALA A 683 6.64 6.71 -12.36
N GLY A 684 7.72 7.38 -11.95
CA GLY A 684 7.70 8.36 -10.87
C GLY A 684 7.68 7.76 -9.46
N THR A 685 8.15 6.52 -9.28
CA THR A 685 8.19 5.85 -7.97
C THR A 685 8.84 6.72 -6.88
N HIS A 686 8.45 6.54 -5.61
CA HIS A 686 8.95 7.41 -4.53
C HIS A 686 10.44 7.14 -4.23
N GLY A 687 10.86 5.89 -4.27
CA GLY A 687 12.26 5.52 -4.19
C GLY A 687 12.51 4.13 -4.77
N LEU A 688 13.78 3.83 -5.04
CA LEU A 688 14.21 2.54 -5.54
C LEU A 688 15.50 2.12 -4.85
N THR A 689 15.57 0.85 -4.44
CA THR A 689 16.75 0.27 -3.79
C THR A 689 17.56 -0.52 -4.80
N THR A 690 18.85 -0.20 -4.96
CA THR A 690 19.69 -0.78 -6.01
C THR A 690 21.13 -1.04 -5.55
N ASP A 691 21.75 -2.07 -6.15
CA ASP A 691 23.18 -2.35 -6.02
C ASP A 691 24.07 -1.42 -6.86
N TYR A 692 23.45 -0.57 -7.70
CA TYR A 692 24.11 0.19 -8.78
C TYR A 692 23.74 1.69 -8.76
N ALA A 693 23.94 2.36 -7.61
CA ALA A 693 23.63 3.78 -7.46
C ALA A 693 24.28 4.68 -8.55
N GLN A 694 25.43 4.26 -9.10
CA GLN A 694 26.14 4.96 -10.18
C GLN A 694 25.33 5.15 -11.46
N TRP A 695 24.29 4.33 -11.71
CA TRP A 695 23.46 4.48 -12.91
C TRP A 695 22.77 5.83 -12.99
N PHE A 696 22.44 6.40 -11.83
CA PHE A 696 21.67 7.63 -11.72
C PHE A 696 22.55 8.86 -11.54
N SER A 697 23.87 8.72 -11.38
CA SER A 697 24.76 9.82 -10.96
C SER A 697 24.65 11.06 -11.87
N ASP A 698 24.57 10.84 -13.18
CA ASP A 698 24.52 11.92 -14.17
C ASP A 698 23.09 12.30 -14.58
N TYR A 699 22.07 11.67 -14.00
CA TYR A 699 20.68 12.01 -14.31
C TYR A 699 20.38 13.44 -13.83
N PRO A 700 19.79 14.29 -14.69
CA PRO A 700 19.22 15.57 -14.30
C PRO A 700 18.12 15.39 -13.27
N VAL A 701 18.14 16.20 -12.20
CA VAL A 701 17.15 16.13 -11.11
C VAL A 701 16.55 17.48 -10.72
N THR A 702 17.24 18.56 -11.03
CA THR A 702 16.69 19.91 -10.92
C THR A 702 17.09 20.74 -12.13
N VAL A 703 16.21 21.66 -12.52
CA VAL A 703 16.49 22.67 -13.53
C VAL A 703 16.04 24.02 -12.99
N GLU A 704 16.91 25.00 -13.09
CA GLU A 704 16.66 26.36 -12.63
C GLU A 704 16.98 27.35 -13.75
N PRO A 705 16.17 28.39 -13.98
CA PRO A 705 16.49 29.38 -14.99
C PRO A 705 17.79 30.12 -14.69
N VAL A 706 18.62 30.36 -15.71
CA VAL A 706 19.86 31.16 -15.57
C VAL A 706 19.55 32.64 -15.31
N LYS A 707 18.39 33.12 -15.79
CA LYS A 707 17.91 34.49 -15.60
C LYS A 707 16.53 34.45 -14.95
N SER A 708 16.24 35.40 -14.06
CA SER A 708 14.91 35.52 -13.44
C SER A 708 13.84 35.95 -14.44
N ASP A 709 14.19 36.86 -15.35
CA ASP A 709 13.27 37.43 -16.34
C ASP A 709 13.75 37.14 -17.76
N LEU A 710 12.80 36.88 -18.65
CA LEU A 710 13.02 36.69 -20.08
C LEU A 710 12.54 37.93 -20.84
N VAL A 711 13.26 38.25 -21.92
CA VAL A 711 12.87 39.31 -22.85
C VAL A 711 12.90 38.73 -24.25
N VAL A 712 11.79 38.86 -24.98
CA VAL A 712 11.64 38.36 -26.35
C VAL A 712 10.99 39.43 -27.21
N ALA A 713 11.32 39.47 -28.51
CA ALA A 713 10.60 40.33 -29.45
C ALA A 713 9.30 39.64 -29.91
N ALA A 714 8.24 40.39 -30.13
CA ALA A 714 7.02 39.87 -30.74
C ALA A 714 7.36 39.15 -32.06
N ASN A 715 6.67 38.03 -32.32
CA ASN A 715 6.88 37.13 -33.45
C ASN A 715 8.27 36.45 -33.49
N SER A 716 8.97 36.40 -32.34
CA SER A 716 10.19 35.62 -32.16
C SER A 716 9.97 34.45 -31.20
N ALA A 717 10.71 33.36 -31.40
CA ALA A 717 10.71 32.22 -30.50
C ALA A 717 11.28 32.61 -29.14
N LEU A 718 10.58 32.20 -28.08
CA LEU A 718 11.07 32.30 -26.71
C LEU A 718 12.24 31.33 -26.51
N LEU A 719 13.32 31.82 -25.90
CA LEU A 719 14.50 31.03 -25.56
C LEU A 719 14.86 31.29 -24.11
N ALA A 720 15.28 30.23 -23.40
CA ALA A 720 15.77 30.31 -22.04
C ALA A 720 16.93 29.34 -21.85
N ASP A 721 17.99 29.82 -21.19
CA ASP A 721 19.06 28.98 -20.71
C ASP A 721 18.72 28.53 -19.28
N LEU A 722 18.95 27.25 -19.00
CA LEU A 722 18.69 26.58 -17.73
C LEU A 722 20.02 26.08 -17.13
N THR A 723 20.14 26.17 -15.82
CA THR A 723 21.12 25.43 -15.03
C THR A 723 20.51 24.07 -14.69
N VAL A 724 21.05 23.02 -15.27
CA VAL A 724 20.67 21.63 -15.00
C VAL A 724 21.61 21.06 -13.95
N THR A 725 21.05 20.54 -12.87
CA THR A 725 21.82 19.88 -11.79
C THR A 725 21.60 18.37 -11.85
N THR A 726 22.67 17.59 -11.87
CA THR A 726 22.62 16.12 -11.84
C THR A 726 22.43 15.57 -10.42
N GLN A 727 22.14 14.26 -10.28
CA GLN A 727 21.99 13.58 -8.99
C GLN A 727 23.23 13.72 -8.08
N VAL A 728 24.45 13.73 -8.63
CA VAL A 728 25.68 14.00 -7.87
C VAL A 728 25.94 15.48 -7.61
N GLY A 729 25.10 16.38 -8.12
CA GLY A 729 25.21 17.83 -7.92
C GLY A 729 26.10 18.55 -8.94
N ASN A 730 26.41 17.93 -10.08
CA ASN A 730 27.12 18.62 -11.16
C ASN A 730 26.17 19.58 -11.87
N ASN A 731 26.62 20.80 -12.14
CA ASN A 731 25.85 21.80 -12.85
C ASN A 731 26.32 21.92 -14.30
N MET A 732 25.38 21.99 -15.24
CA MET A 732 25.62 22.33 -16.64
C MET A 732 24.59 23.32 -17.14
N THR A 733 24.93 24.08 -18.19
CA THR A 733 23.98 24.96 -18.86
C THR A 733 23.39 24.26 -20.08
N ALA A 734 22.07 24.28 -20.21
CA ALA A 734 21.35 23.75 -21.37
C ALA A 734 20.22 24.71 -21.76
N ALA A 735 19.76 24.66 -23.01
CA ALA A 735 18.55 25.38 -23.42
C ALA A 735 17.30 24.65 -22.90
N ALA A 736 16.23 25.40 -22.61
CA ALA A 736 14.91 24.83 -22.38
C ALA A 736 14.44 24.05 -23.62
N SER A 737 13.87 22.87 -23.40
CA SER A 737 13.32 22.02 -24.46
C SER A 737 11.92 22.48 -24.89
N ASP A 738 11.15 23.04 -23.94
CA ASP A 738 9.81 23.55 -24.18
C ASP A 738 9.39 24.56 -23.10
N PHE A 739 8.22 25.15 -23.26
CA PHE A 739 7.61 26.08 -22.29
C PHE A 739 6.12 25.81 -22.12
N LEU A 740 5.66 25.85 -20.87
CA LEU A 740 4.25 26.02 -20.55
C LEU A 740 3.96 27.51 -20.36
N VAL A 741 2.93 28.03 -21.01
CA VAL A 741 2.46 29.40 -20.79
C VAL A 741 1.36 29.36 -19.74
N LEU A 742 1.62 29.91 -18.56
CA LEU A 742 0.65 29.95 -17.47
C LEU A 742 -0.34 31.11 -17.63
N GLU A 743 0.20 32.29 -17.98
CA GLU A 743 -0.56 33.52 -18.16
C GLU A 743 0.03 34.31 -19.34
N SER A 744 -0.82 35.01 -20.09
CA SER A 744 -0.36 35.89 -21.17
C SER A 744 -1.36 37.02 -21.42
N THR A 745 -0.85 38.24 -21.61
CA THR A 745 -1.68 39.40 -22.01
C THR A 745 -1.90 39.47 -23.51
N VAL A 746 -1.28 38.57 -24.28
CA VAL A 746 -1.33 38.53 -25.75
C VAL A 746 -1.55 37.10 -26.24
N SER A 747 -2.06 36.98 -27.46
CA SER A 747 -2.12 35.69 -28.15
C SER A 747 -0.71 35.14 -28.40
N TYR A 748 -0.60 33.81 -28.36
CA TYR A 748 0.63 33.10 -28.64
C TYR A 748 0.35 31.82 -29.43
N ALA A 749 1.35 31.40 -30.20
CA ALA A 749 1.40 30.08 -30.81
C ALA A 749 2.35 29.20 -29.98
N ASN A 750 1.92 27.98 -29.68
CA ASN A 750 2.78 26.95 -29.12
C ASN A 750 2.90 25.79 -30.11
N THR A 751 4.07 25.65 -30.73
CA THR A 751 4.38 24.55 -31.64
C THR A 751 5.63 23.84 -31.13
N SER A 752 5.47 22.56 -30.76
CA SER A 752 6.48 21.61 -30.26
C SER A 752 7.88 22.20 -30.02
N GLY A 753 8.11 22.71 -28.81
CA GLY A 753 9.41 23.26 -28.37
C GLY A 753 9.64 24.74 -28.69
N SER A 754 8.62 25.48 -29.15
CA SER A 754 8.75 26.90 -29.47
C SER A 754 7.45 27.67 -29.20
N VAL A 755 7.48 28.53 -28.18
CA VAL A 755 6.45 29.53 -27.90
C VAL A 755 6.78 30.83 -28.63
N VAL A 756 5.80 31.37 -29.37
CA VAL A 756 5.91 32.64 -30.10
C VAL A 756 4.74 33.54 -29.72
N PHE A 757 5.02 34.72 -29.17
CA PHE A 757 4.01 35.72 -28.81
C PHE A 757 3.74 36.67 -29.99
N GLU A 758 2.48 36.95 -30.29
CA GLU A 758 2.10 37.65 -31.54
C GLU A 758 2.26 39.17 -31.47
N ALA A 759 2.27 39.75 -30.27
CA ALA A 759 2.31 41.20 -30.03
C ALA A 759 3.07 41.56 -28.74
N PRO A 760 3.48 42.84 -28.56
CA PRO A 760 4.08 43.31 -27.32
C PRO A 760 3.15 43.17 -26.11
N GLY A 761 3.69 42.81 -24.96
CA GLY A 761 2.92 42.48 -23.75
C GLY A 761 3.75 41.77 -22.68
N SER A 762 3.09 41.01 -21.82
CA SER A 762 3.74 40.19 -20.80
C SER A 762 3.13 38.79 -20.70
N ALA A 763 3.95 37.83 -20.27
CA ALA A 763 3.51 36.47 -20.00
C ALA A 763 4.26 35.87 -18.81
N VAL A 764 3.66 34.84 -18.19
CA VAL A 764 4.30 33.98 -17.20
C VAL A 764 4.46 32.61 -17.82
N VAL A 765 5.69 32.10 -17.83
CA VAL A 765 6.02 30.80 -18.43
C VAL A 765 6.75 29.89 -17.45
N VAL A 766 6.70 28.59 -17.71
CA VAL A 766 7.49 27.59 -17.01
C VAL A 766 8.34 26.85 -18.03
N PRO A 767 9.68 26.94 -17.95
CA PRO A 767 10.55 26.21 -18.85
C PRO A 767 10.58 24.72 -18.48
N LEU A 768 10.64 23.87 -19.50
CA LEU A 768 10.77 22.42 -19.38
C LEU A 768 12.13 21.98 -19.94
N TYR A 769 12.67 20.90 -19.37
CA TYR A 769 13.90 20.28 -19.85
C TYR A 769 13.68 18.78 -20.04
N GLU A 770 13.88 18.31 -21.27
CA GLU A 770 13.79 16.90 -21.62
C GLU A 770 15.15 16.21 -21.45
N TYR A 771 15.16 15.04 -20.80
CA TYR A 771 16.31 14.17 -20.72
C TYR A 771 15.98 12.78 -21.26
N THR A 772 16.85 12.26 -22.14
CA THR A 772 16.71 10.92 -22.73
C THR A 772 17.47 9.88 -21.91
N LEU A 773 16.78 8.80 -21.54
CA LEU A 773 17.34 7.70 -20.78
C LEU A 773 18.21 6.75 -21.63
N THR A 774 18.98 5.91 -20.97
CA THR A 774 19.96 5.03 -21.64
C THR A 774 19.28 3.92 -22.43
N GLU A 775 18.27 3.27 -21.84
CA GLU A 775 17.54 2.15 -22.44
C GLU A 775 16.38 2.62 -23.34
N GLY A 776 16.23 3.94 -23.50
CA GLY A 776 15.19 4.57 -24.31
C GLY A 776 14.05 5.15 -23.47
N GLY A 777 13.29 6.06 -24.10
CA GLY A 777 12.36 6.93 -23.41
C GLY A 777 13.01 8.24 -22.93
N SER A 778 12.19 9.19 -22.53
CA SER A 778 12.61 10.47 -21.97
C SER A 778 11.68 10.88 -20.84
N TYR A 779 12.18 11.75 -19.96
CA TYR A 779 11.35 12.44 -18.99
C TYR A 779 11.60 13.95 -19.05
N TYR A 780 10.60 14.70 -18.60
CA TYR A 780 10.69 16.16 -18.47
C TYR A 780 10.91 16.55 -17.01
N LEU A 781 11.77 17.54 -16.80
CA LEU A 781 11.85 18.30 -15.55
C LEU A 781 11.20 19.66 -15.74
N VAL A 782 10.53 20.12 -14.68
CA VAL A 782 9.87 21.42 -14.65
C VAL A 782 10.76 22.41 -13.90
N GLY A 783 11.05 23.56 -14.52
CA GLY A 783 11.80 24.65 -13.89
C GLY A 783 10.91 25.63 -13.14
N ALA A 784 11.52 26.56 -12.41
CA ALA A 784 10.80 27.67 -11.78
C ALA A 784 10.15 28.60 -12.83
N ARG A 785 8.97 29.16 -12.51
CA ARG A 785 8.29 30.11 -13.38
C ARG A 785 9.12 31.37 -13.63
N GLN A 786 8.98 31.94 -14.83
CA GLN A 786 9.67 33.15 -15.27
C GLN A 786 8.69 34.17 -15.81
N GLN A 787 8.95 35.45 -15.52
CA GLN A 787 8.27 36.57 -16.15
C GLN A 787 8.89 36.83 -17.53
N VAL A 788 8.05 37.05 -18.52
CA VAL A 788 8.44 37.35 -19.91
C VAL A 788 7.96 38.73 -20.28
N THR A 789 8.89 39.60 -20.66
CA THR A 789 8.59 40.89 -21.31
C THR A 789 8.67 40.72 -22.82
N ILE A 790 7.60 41.08 -23.54
CA ILE A 790 7.49 40.93 -25.00
C ILE A 790 7.54 42.32 -25.63
N ASN A 791 8.61 42.60 -26.41
CA ASN A 791 8.89 43.91 -27.02
C ASN A 791 8.35 44.05 -28.44
#